data_AF-A0A158NW49-F1
#
_entry.id   AF-A0A158NW49-F1
#
_cell.length_a   1.000
_cell.length_b   1.000
_cell.length_c   1.000
_cell.angle_alpha   90.00
_cell.angle_beta   90.00
_cell.angle_gamma   90.00
#
_symmetry.space_group_name_H-M   'P 1'
#
loop_
_entity.id
_entity.type
_entity.pdbx_description
1 polymer ?
#
loop_
_entity_poly.entity_id
_entity_poly.type
_entity_poly.pdbx_seq_one_letter_code
_entity_poly.pdbx_strand_id
1 'polypeptide(L)'
;MEKTKKIDKLSLDPQREFLDMDTDDEDFDRQESPETEEEQSSEPIKPVFDKQDLDKLVQYVKDFTILPNIKDSDWKEDCYTIIREYFENPAHTLLCIYFQVDTLKARLSILDDNHSDFIYFLRIPWHVFTVDNFHATVVFGSINRNAIMCVLKVMENMYVSVARNSSEWPEIIRNNLFFNLHNFLMCLTEWVYKPMGLTKLYIPGENLSDIATLQRDKKSNSSNNETNGLHISKKLQESEKALIDRFEKIVRYWIKQIRQVLTSTSTSNSGRTVFDELQYWTTKYFNLRCLHDQLSNMEIQSILHLLENVCSPSIDSFQFLTLQLCESLEQAASNIMYLNILSEACKNLKCPSEIEKPIMKILLLILFIWTESPFYNMSNNIEVLCESISIQIVHQCKNYVNLQVILEGDTENGINILRKCISCCQIYKTIYNKVTKITALIKSNSNWDVNEQLIFNYIDTFMQRCYDIIEICNTSTVFGKCTNVGMIGGPNGIKYDACCRQIENLFSEILDEIKLIRHEILDVTKFSWLENMLNFRNFVMELENMIKNLIDCIFDEIKNVEEGIEAIYALQRFKHRESLRDLLSRKWVQVWEMFDKEIENCNYNMILCESYYTPFQCYSKDVIMLCIKQYLERLFHIMIDTSDWIGDCAAET
;
A
#
# COMPACT_ATOMS: atom_id res chain seq x y z
N MET A 1 -24.05 -18.60 59.12
CA MET A 1 -23.20 -17.51 59.64
C MET A 1 -21.98 -17.44 58.72
N GLU A 2 -21.97 -16.46 57.81
CA GLU A 2 -20.98 -15.36 57.76
C GLU A 2 -19.59 -15.83 57.29
N LYS A 3 -18.87 -15.26 56.30
CA LYS A 3 -18.87 -13.95 55.64
C LYS A 3 -17.92 -13.99 54.40
N THR A 4 -18.37 -13.45 53.26
CA THR A 4 -17.70 -12.52 52.31
C THR A 4 -16.19 -12.60 51.95
N LYS A 5 -15.85 -12.64 50.63
CA LYS A 5 -15.35 -11.50 49.81
C LYS A 5 -14.77 -11.91 48.42
N LYS A 6 -15.22 -11.17 47.39
CA LYS A 6 -14.54 -10.56 46.21
C LYS A 6 -13.73 -11.39 45.18
N ILE A 7 -14.09 -11.21 43.90
CA ILE A 7 -13.29 -11.00 42.65
C ILE A 7 -14.37 -10.76 41.57
N ASP A 8 -14.69 -9.54 41.13
CA ASP A 8 -14.08 -8.61 40.17
C ASP A 8 -14.94 -8.49 38.90
N LYS A 9 -15.10 -7.25 38.45
CA LYS A 9 -16.13 -6.78 37.51
C LYS A 9 -15.41 -5.99 36.41
N LEU A 10 -15.50 -6.45 35.16
CA LEU A 10 -15.18 -5.73 33.91
C LEU A 10 -16.26 -6.18 32.89
N SER A 11 -17.30 -5.37 32.70
CA SER A 11 -17.51 -4.40 31.60
C SER A 11 -17.92 -5.06 30.27
N LEU A 12 -19.22 -5.03 29.97
CA LEU A 12 -19.78 -5.32 28.66
C LEU A 12 -20.65 -4.14 28.21
N ASP A 13 -20.40 -3.76 26.96
CA ASP A 13 -20.91 -2.62 26.19
C ASP A 13 -22.41 -2.81 25.84
N PRO A 14 -23.22 -1.74 25.73
CA PRO A 14 -24.67 -1.80 25.62
C PRO A 14 -25.16 -1.65 24.18
N GLN A 15 -25.46 -2.76 23.51
CA GLN A 15 -26.31 -2.76 22.31
C GLN A 15 -27.12 -4.06 22.25
N ARG A 16 -28.31 -4.05 22.85
CA ARG A 16 -29.51 -4.85 22.49
C ARG A 16 -30.49 -4.76 23.65
N GLU A 17 -31.44 -3.84 23.56
CA GLU A 17 -32.70 -3.88 24.30
C GLU A 17 -33.76 -3.18 23.45
N PHE A 18 -35.01 -3.60 23.67
CA PHE A 18 -36.26 -3.23 22.98
C PHE A 18 -36.66 -4.07 21.76
N LEU A 19 -36.86 -5.37 22.00
CA LEU A 19 -38.06 -6.07 21.54
C LEU A 19 -38.63 -6.80 22.75
N ASP A 20 -39.84 -6.40 23.14
CA ASP A 20 -40.88 -7.18 23.86
C ASP A 20 -41.72 -6.21 24.71
N MET A 21 -42.95 -5.93 24.24
CA MET A 21 -44.10 -5.62 25.09
C MET A 21 -45.39 -5.90 24.29
N ASP A 22 -45.97 -7.05 24.59
CA ASP A 22 -47.39 -7.34 24.86
C ASP A 22 -48.47 -6.93 23.84
N THR A 23 -49.00 -7.98 23.20
CA THR A 23 -50.41 -8.18 22.84
C THR A 23 -51.34 -7.96 24.02
N ASP A 24 -52.30 -7.04 23.88
CA ASP A 24 -53.61 -7.11 24.52
C ASP A 24 -54.68 -6.75 23.47
N ASP A 25 -55.52 -7.74 23.20
CA ASP A 25 -56.75 -7.65 22.40
C ASP A 25 -57.84 -6.94 23.21
N GLU A 26 -58.35 -5.81 22.72
CA GLU A 26 -59.70 -5.35 23.05
C GLU A 26 -60.45 -4.89 21.79
N ASP A 27 -61.45 -5.69 21.43
CA ASP A 27 -62.49 -5.45 20.45
C ASP A 27 -63.24 -4.13 20.69
N PHE A 28 -63.32 -3.28 19.66
CA PHE A 28 -64.44 -2.35 19.48
C PHE A 28 -64.84 -2.25 18.00
N ASP A 29 -65.98 -2.90 17.71
CA ASP A 29 -66.94 -2.64 16.65
C ASP A 29 -66.42 -2.20 15.28
N ARG A 30 -66.23 -3.19 14.40
CA ARG A 30 -66.38 -3.01 12.96
C ARG A 30 -67.83 -2.62 12.64
N GLN A 31 -68.09 -1.33 12.43
CA GLN A 31 -69.10 -0.96 11.44
C GLN A 31 -68.51 -1.27 10.07
N GLU A 32 -68.89 -2.43 9.52
CA GLU A 32 -68.82 -2.72 8.10
C GLU A 32 -69.61 -1.62 7.36
N SER A 33 -68.90 -0.59 6.94
CA SER A 33 -69.30 0.18 5.77
C SER A 33 -69.25 -0.80 4.61
N PRO A 34 -70.28 -0.88 3.75
CA PRO A 34 -70.24 -1.80 2.62
C PRO A 34 -68.94 -1.53 1.87
N GLU A 35 -68.18 -2.59 1.61
CA GLU A 35 -67.17 -2.62 0.56
C GLU A 35 -67.84 -1.94 -0.63
N THR A 36 -67.49 -0.67 -0.83
CA THR A 36 -67.57 -0.12 -2.17
C THR A 36 -66.56 -1.02 -2.84
N GLU A 37 -67.03 -1.96 -3.67
CA GLU A 37 -66.18 -2.59 -4.66
C GLU A 37 -65.31 -1.45 -5.16
N GLU A 38 -64.04 -1.43 -4.75
CA GLU A 38 -63.09 -0.48 -5.28
C GLU A 38 -63.09 -0.87 -6.75
N GLU A 39 -63.90 -0.15 -7.53
CA GLU A 39 -63.83 -0.11 -8.97
C GLU A 39 -62.34 -0.09 -9.22
N GLN A 40 -61.82 -1.17 -9.80
CA GLN A 40 -60.46 -1.21 -10.29
C GLN A 40 -60.32 0.09 -11.07
N SER A 41 -59.66 1.09 -10.46
CA SER A 41 -59.54 2.39 -11.08
C SER A 41 -58.81 2.09 -12.38
N SER A 42 -59.57 2.16 -13.47
CA SER A 42 -59.13 1.77 -14.79
C SER A 42 -57.76 2.40 -14.99
N GLU A 43 -56.73 1.60 -15.31
CA GLU A 43 -55.41 2.13 -15.68
C GLU A 43 -55.66 3.41 -16.48
N PRO A 44 -55.25 4.60 -15.97
CA PRO A 44 -55.63 5.84 -16.62
C PRO A 44 -55.14 5.75 -18.05
N ILE A 45 -56.07 5.97 -18.99
CA ILE A 45 -55.89 5.78 -20.42
C ILE A 45 -54.53 6.34 -20.80
N LYS A 46 -53.62 5.48 -21.29
CA LYS A 46 -52.31 5.90 -21.77
C LYS A 46 -52.54 7.08 -22.71
N PRO A 47 -51.94 8.26 -22.44
CA PRO A 47 -52.13 9.41 -23.29
C PRO A 47 -51.70 9.05 -24.71
N VAL A 48 -52.64 9.13 -25.66
CA VAL A 48 -52.35 8.93 -27.07
C VAL A 48 -51.75 10.23 -27.58
N PHE A 49 -50.42 10.27 -27.68
CA PHE A 49 -49.73 11.39 -28.29
C PHE A 49 -49.74 11.25 -29.81
N ASP A 50 -50.03 12.33 -30.53
CA ASP A 50 -49.66 12.41 -31.94
C ASP A 50 -48.14 12.42 -32.06
N LYS A 51 -47.61 11.71 -33.06
CA LYS A 51 -46.14 11.59 -33.29
C LYS A 51 -45.44 12.95 -33.32
N GLN A 52 -46.11 13.98 -33.85
CA GLN A 52 -45.59 15.34 -33.93
C GLN A 52 -45.46 16.03 -32.57
N ASP A 53 -46.35 15.74 -31.62
CA ASP A 53 -46.31 16.36 -30.29
C ASP A 53 -45.36 15.61 -29.35
N LEU A 54 -45.25 14.29 -29.52
CA LEU A 54 -44.25 13.48 -28.84
C LEU A 54 -42.83 13.89 -29.28
N ASP A 55 -42.61 14.11 -30.58
CA ASP A 55 -41.31 14.56 -31.09
C ASP A 55 -40.96 15.99 -30.62
N LYS A 56 -41.94 16.89 -30.44
CA LYS A 56 -41.72 18.21 -29.81
C LYS A 56 -41.33 18.09 -28.34
N LEU A 57 -41.98 17.21 -27.58
CA LEU A 57 -41.65 16.98 -26.16
C LEU A 57 -40.26 16.36 -25.98
N VAL A 58 -39.88 15.42 -26.86
CA VAL A 58 -38.53 14.87 -26.94
C VAL A 58 -37.51 15.97 -27.27
N GLN A 59 -37.86 16.87 -28.19
CA GLN A 59 -37.01 18.02 -28.52
C GLN A 59 -36.83 18.97 -27.33
N TYR A 60 -37.88 19.24 -26.55
CA TYR A 60 -37.75 20.03 -25.33
C TYR A 60 -36.82 19.37 -24.30
N VAL A 61 -36.92 18.06 -24.08
CA VAL A 61 -35.98 17.34 -23.19
C VAL A 61 -34.54 17.48 -23.71
N LYS A 62 -34.31 17.37 -25.02
CA LYS A 62 -33.01 17.58 -25.65
C LYS A 62 -32.47 18.99 -25.42
N ASP A 63 -33.32 20.01 -25.55
CA ASP A 63 -32.94 21.41 -25.36
C ASP A 63 -32.63 21.71 -23.87
N PHE A 64 -33.29 21.02 -22.92
CA PHE A 64 -33.03 21.15 -21.49
C PHE A 64 -31.85 20.32 -20.97
N THR A 65 -31.35 19.35 -21.75
CA THR A 65 -30.18 18.57 -21.35
C THR A 65 -28.88 19.33 -21.59
N ILE A 66 -28.31 19.88 -20.52
CA ILE A 66 -27.02 20.57 -20.51
C ILE A 66 -25.98 19.70 -19.80
N LEU A 67 -25.40 18.71 -20.49
CA LEU A 67 -24.22 17.97 -20.03
C LEU A 67 -22.97 18.49 -20.76
N PRO A 68 -21.80 18.50 -20.10
CA PRO A 68 -20.55 18.88 -20.77
C PRO A 68 -20.27 17.93 -21.94
N ASN A 69 -19.94 18.51 -23.11
CA ASN A 69 -19.57 17.83 -24.36
C ASN A 69 -20.68 17.11 -25.15
N ILE A 70 -21.97 17.41 -24.93
CA ILE A 70 -23.02 16.88 -25.83
C ILE A 70 -22.81 17.43 -27.24
N LYS A 71 -22.66 16.52 -28.21
CA LYS A 71 -22.83 16.81 -29.64
C LYS A 71 -24.16 16.24 -30.12
N ASP A 72 -24.73 16.83 -31.16
CA ASP A 72 -25.93 16.30 -31.81
C ASP A 72 -25.75 14.84 -32.30
N SER A 73 -24.51 14.40 -32.53
CA SER A 73 -24.15 13.03 -32.92
C SER A 73 -24.27 11.98 -31.80
N ASP A 74 -24.41 12.41 -30.54
CA ASP A 74 -24.33 11.49 -29.39
C ASP A 74 -25.70 10.92 -29.01
N TRP A 75 -26.78 11.46 -29.57
CA TRP A 75 -28.15 11.00 -29.38
C TRP A 75 -28.43 9.75 -30.23
N LYS A 76 -28.56 8.61 -29.56
CA LYS A 76 -28.90 7.33 -30.19
C LYS A 76 -30.41 7.06 -30.16
N GLU A 77 -30.89 6.21 -31.07
CA GLU A 77 -32.29 5.76 -31.09
C GLU A 77 -32.76 5.19 -29.75
N ASP A 78 -31.88 4.49 -29.03
CA ASP A 78 -32.15 3.96 -27.70
C ASP A 78 -32.49 5.04 -26.66
N CYS A 79 -31.97 6.27 -26.81
CA CYS A 79 -32.33 7.37 -25.90
C CYS A 79 -33.72 7.92 -26.25
N TYR A 80 -34.04 8.01 -27.54
CA TYR A 80 -35.33 8.50 -28.00
C TYR A 80 -36.47 7.56 -27.63
N THR A 81 -36.25 6.24 -27.70
CA THR A 81 -37.26 5.25 -27.28
C THR A 81 -37.58 5.37 -25.80
N ILE A 82 -36.57 5.52 -24.95
CA ILE A 82 -36.74 5.63 -23.50
C ILE A 82 -37.39 6.97 -23.10
N ILE A 83 -37.04 8.07 -23.77
CA ILE A 83 -37.70 9.38 -23.53
C ILE A 83 -39.16 9.33 -23.98
N ARG A 84 -39.48 8.66 -25.09
CA ARG A 84 -40.87 8.44 -25.52
C ARG A 84 -41.64 7.59 -24.53
N GLU A 85 -41.04 6.51 -24.04
CA GLU A 85 -41.63 5.64 -23.00
C GLU A 85 -41.93 6.41 -21.71
N TYR A 86 -41.06 7.35 -21.30
CA TYR A 86 -41.35 8.26 -20.19
C TYR A 86 -42.65 9.04 -20.41
N PHE A 87 -42.86 9.63 -21.59
CA PHE A 87 -44.08 10.40 -21.88
C PHE A 87 -45.32 9.52 -22.01
N GLU A 88 -45.23 8.41 -22.74
CA GLU A 88 -46.33 7.48 -23.00
C GLU A 88 -46.85 6.77 -21.74
N ASN A 89 -45.97 6.50 -20.76
CA ASN A 89 -46.36 5.82 -19.53
C ASN A 89 -46.23 6.75 -18.31
N PRO A 90 -47.35 7.30 -17.81
CA PRO A 90 -47.35 8.24 -16.68
C PRO A 90 -47.04 7.59 -15.32
N ALA A 91 -46.84 6.26 -15.27
CA ALA A 91 -46.34 5.56 -14.09
C ALA A 91 -44.85 5.84 -13.81
N HIS A 92 -44.06 6.21 -14.83
CA HIS A 92 -42.65 6.56 -14.65
C HIS A 92 -42.50 8.02 -14.19
N THR A 93 -42.13 8.19 -12.92
CA THR A 93 -41.98 9.51 -12.28
C THR A 93 -40.62 10.16 -12.53
N LEU A 94 -39.62 9.39 -12.96
CA LEU A 94 -38.23 9.83 -13.09
C LEU A 94 -37.66 9.44 -14.45
N LEU A 95 -37.01 10.39 -15.11
CA LEU A 95 -36.18 10.18 -16.29
C LEU A 95 -34.78 10.73 -16.00
N CYS A 96 -33.74 9.90 -16.18
CA CYS A 96 -32.34 10.26 -15.99
C CYS A 96 -31.59 10.14 -17.33
N ILE A 97 -30.79 11.15 -17.67
CA ILE A 97 -29.94 11.17 -18.88
C ILE A 97 -28.50 11.38 -18.45
N TYR A 98 -27.59 10.50 -18.89
CA TYR A 98 -26.20 10.45 -18.42
C TYR A 98 -25.24 9.90 -19.48
N PHE A 99 -23.94 10.15 -19.30
CA PHE A 99 -22.88 9.55 -20.11
C PHE A 99 -22.31 8.31 -19.44
N GLN A 100 -22.27 7.19 -20.18
CA GLN A 100 -21.54 5.98 -19.80
C GLN A 100 -20.45 5.73 -20.85
N VAL A 101 -19.18 5.89 -20.46
CA VAL A 101 -17.99 5.66 -21.32
C VAL A 101 -18.17 6.32 -22.70
N ASP A 102 -18.37 7.64 -22.70
CA ASP A 102 -18.60 8.49 -23.88
C ASP A 102 -19.85 8.17 -24.73
N THR A 103 -20.79 7.36 -24.22
CA THR A 103 -22.10 7.14 -24.85
C THR A 103 -23.23 7.70 -24.00
N LEU A 104 -24.10 8.52 -24.61
CA LEU A 104 -25.30 9.04 -23.96
C LEU A 104 -26.31 7.91 -23.77
N LYS A 105 -26.87 7.79 -22.57
CA LYS A 105 -27.93 6.84 -22.23
C LYS A 105 -29.03 7.54 -21.44
N ALA A 106 -30.27 7.10 -21.66
CA ALA A 106 -31.44 7.48 -20.88
C ALA A 106 -31.92 6.28 -20.04
N ARG A 107 -32.46 6.52 -18.85
CA ARG A 107 -33.03 5.46 -17.99
C ARG A 107 -34.18 6.01 -17.14
N LEU A 108 -35.16 5.16 -16.84
CA LEU A 108 -36.36 5.51 -16.07
C LEU A 108 -36.24 5.21 -14.55
N SER A 109 -35.01 4.98 -14.06
CA SER A 109 -34.72 4.63 -12.67
C SER A 109 -33.48 5.36 -12.16
N ILE A 110 -33.29 5.39 -10.84
CA ILE A 110 -32.08 5.93 -10.19
C ILE A 110 -30.84 5.10 -10.62
N LEU A 111 -29.70 5.76 -10.74
CA LEU A 111 -28.41 5.14 -11.08
C LEU A 111 -27.80 4.46 -9.84
N ASP A 112 -27.39 3.21 -9.98
CA ASP A 112 -26.57 2.51 -8.97
C ASP A 112 -25.08 2.89 -9.06
N ASP A 113 -24.64 3.43 -10.21
CA ASP A 113 -23.24 3.76 -10.49
C ASP A 113 -22.91 5.22 -10.15
N ASN A 114 -22.10 5.42 -9.10
CA ASN A 114 -21.68 6.71 -8.53
C ASN A 114 -20.78 7.61 -9.44
N HIS A 115 -20.69 7.37 -10.74
CA HIS A 115 -19.59 7.89 -11.57
C HIS A 115 -19.97 8.78 -12.76
N SER A 116 -21.26 9.08 -12.99
CA SER A 116 -21.68 9.91 -14.13
C SER A 116 -22.46 11.16 -13.69
N ASP A 117 -22.15 12.29 -14.33
CA ASP A 117 -23.00 13.48 -14.29
C ASP A 117 -24.32 13.13 -14.98
N PHE A 118 -25.46 13.42 -14.34
CA PHE A 118 -26.76 13.12 -14.92
C PHE A 118 -27.75 14.24 -14.72
N ILE A 119 -28.65 14.38 -15.68
CA ILE A 119 -29.80 15.29 -15.60
C ILE A 119 -31.03 14.44 -15.32
N TYR A 120 -31.83 14.89 -14.38
CA TYR A 120 -33.08 14.24 -14.04
C TYR A 120 -34.27 15.13 -14.42
N PHE A 121 -35.36 14.49 -14.82
CA PHE A 121 -36.68 15.08 -15.02
C PHE A 121 -37.67 14.34 -14.14
N LEU A 122 -38.24 15.06 -13.18
CA LEU A 122 -39.24 14.58 -12.24
C LEU A 122 -40.64 14.99 -12.68
N ARG A 123 -41.56 14.05 -12.53
CA ARG A 123 -42.98 14.20 -12.81
C ARG A 123 -43.78 13.89 -11.55
N ILE A 124 -44.85 14.65 -11.33
CA ILE A 124 -45.87 14.32 -10.33
C ILE A 124 -46.57 13.03 -10.76
N PRO A 125 -46.74 12.02 -9.89
CA PRO A 125 -47.32 10.73 -10.28
C PRO A 125 -48.63 10.89 -11.07
N TRP A 126 -48.75 10.17 -12.19
CA TRP A 126 -49.92 10.19 -13.07
C TRP A 126 -50.20 11.50 -13.83
N HIS A 127 -49.30 12.49 -13.77
CA HIS A 127 -49.45 13.73 -14.54
C HIS A 127 -49.14 13.52 -16.03
N VAL A 128 -50.04 13.98 -16.91
CA VAL A 128 -49.84 13.92 -18.37
C VAL A 128 -49.24 15.24 -18.84
N PHE A 129 -48.06 15.18 -19.47
CA PHE A 129 -47.44 16.35 -20.08
C PHE A 129 -48.05 16.63 -21.45
N THR A 130 -48.50 17.85 -21.69
CA THR A 130 -48.81 18.38 -23.03
C THR A 130 -47.74 19.37 -23.46
N VAL A 131 -47.64 19.67 -24.76
CA VAL A 131 -46.65 20.62 -25.31
C VAL A 131 -46.72 21.98 -24.61
N ASP A 132 -47.91 22.42 -24.20
CA ASP A 132 -48.12 23.70 -23.52
C ASP A 132 -47.84 23.64 -22.01
N ASN A 133 -48.05 22.48 -21.36
CA ASN A 133 -47.95 22.34 -19.91
C ASN A 133 -46.55 21.89 -19.45
N PHE A 134 -45.76 21.28 -20.34
CA PHE A 134 -44.44 20.72 -20.02
C PHE A 134 -43.51 21.74 -19.35
N HIS A 135 -43.44 22.97 -19.88
CA HIS A 135 -42.57 24.01 -19.34
C HIS A 135 -42.99 24.52 -17.95
N ALA A 136 -44.27 24.38 -17.58
CA ALA A 136 -44.80 24.88 -16.31
C ALA A 136 -44.73 23.85 -15.18
N THR A 137 -44.72 22.55 -15.51
CA THR A 137 -44.84 21.47 -14.51
C THR A 137 -43.61 20.58 -14.38
N VAL A 138 -42.66 20.65 -15.32
CA VAL A 138 -41.46 19.82 -15.26
C VAL A 138 -40.49 20.31 -14.18
N VAL A 139 -40.13 19.40 -13.26
CA VAL A 139 -39.04 19.63 -12.30
C VAL A 139 -37.79 18.98 -12.85
N PHE A 140 -36.81 19.77 -13.26
CA PHE A 140 -35.56 19.26 -13.80
C PHE A 140 -34.35 19.76 -13.01
N GLY A 141 -33.28 18.99 -13.01
CA GLY A 141 -32.04 19.36 -12.33
C GLY A 141 -30.86 18.53 -12.81
N SER A 142 -29.65 19.03 -12.56
CA SER A 142 -28.40 18.34 -12.85
C SER A 142 -27.70 17.92 -11.56
N ILE A 143 -27.28 16.66 -11.48
CA ILE A 143 -26.44 16.15 -10.39
C ILE A 143 -25.06 15.86 -10.96
N ASN A 144 -24.04 16.50 -10.38
CA ASN A 144 -22.66 16.27 -10.77
C ASN A 144 -22.11 14.99 -10.10
N ARG A 145 -20.98 14.49 -10.60
CA ARG A 145 -20.20 13.30 -10.15
C ARG A 145 -20.06 13.12 -8.63
N ASN A 146 -20.23 14.16 -7.82
CA ASN A 146 -20.26 14.04 -6.36
C ASN A 146 -21.67 14.36 -5.85
N ALA A 147 -22.50 13.32 -5.74
CA ALA A 147 -23.88 13.41 -5.27
C ALA A 147 -23.97 14.06 -3.88
N ILE A 148 -23.06 13.73 -2.96
CA ILE A 148 -23.04 14.25 -1.59
C ILE A 148 -22.75 15.76 -1.59
N MET A 149 -21.80 16.22 -2.41
CA MET A 149 -21.51 17.65 -2.57
C MET A 149 -22.70 18.40 -3.21
N CYS A 150 -23.41 17.78 -4.16
CA CYS A 150 -24.60 18.38 -4.76
C CYS A 150 -25.72 18.53 -3.72
N VAL A 151 -25.97 17.48 -2.93
CA VAL A 151 -26.93 17.51 -1.82
C VAL A 151 -26.56 18.61 -0.83
N LEU A 152 -25.28 18.71 -0.44
CA LEU A 152 -24.80 19.77 0.45
C LEU A 152 -25.10 21.16 -0.12
N LYS A 153 -24.72 21.43 -1.38
CA LYS A 153 -24.93 22.74 -2.02
C LYS A 153 -26.40 23.09 -2.21
N VAL A 154 -27.24 22.12 -2.58
CA VAL A 154 -28.68 22.35 -2.76
C VAL A 154 -29.34 22.63 -1.40
N MET A 155 -29.00 21.85 -0.38
CA MET A 155 -29.50 22.08 0.98
C MET A 155 -29.03 23.43 1.54
N GLU A 156 -27.74 23.77 1.42
CA GLU A 156 -27.18 25.05 1.91
C GLU A 156 -27.69 26.29 1.16
N ASN A 157 -27.85 26.24 -0.16
CA ASN A 157 -28.14 27.45 -0.95
C ASN A 157 -29.62 27.62 -1.31
N MET A 158 -30.35 26.53 -1.52
CA MET A 158 -31.76 26.58 -1.94
C MET A 158 -32.69 26.37 -0.74
N TYR A 159 -32.54 25.26 -0.02
CA TYR A 159 -33.49 24.94 1.05
C TYR A 159 -33.36 25.85 2.26
N VAL A 160 -32.13 26.18 2.70
CA VAL A 160 -31.91 27.16 3.79
C VAL A 160 -32.47 28.53 3.41
N SER A 161 -32.29 28.98 2.17
CA SER A 161 -32.74 30.32 1.74
C SER A 161 -34.27 30.39 1.59
N VAL A 162 -34.90 29.33 1.08
CA VAL A 162 -36.36 29.21 0.99
C VAL A 162 -36.99 29.12 2.38
N ALA A 163 -36.42 28.30 3.28
CA ALA A 163 -36.88 28.20 4.67
C ALA A 163 -36.68 29.53 5.43
N ARG A 164 -35.68 30.34 5.06
CA ARG A 164 -35.44 31.67 5.64
C ARG A 164 -36.46 32.71 5.18
N ASN A 165 -36.77 32.74 3.88
CA ASN A 165 -37.56 33.81 3.27
C ASN A 165 -39.08 33.55 3.36
N SER A 166 -39.51 32.32 3.60
CA SER A 166 -40.93 31.98 3.73
C SER A 166 -41.46 32.34 5.13
N SER A 167 -42.34 33.34 5.20
CA SER A 167 -43.06 33.72 6.42
C SER A 167 -44.25 32.81 6.76
N GLU A 168 -44.44 31.73 5.98
CA GLU A 168 -45.60 30.84 6.07
C GLU A 168 -45.49 29.83 7.22
N TRP A 169 -44.29 29.62 7.76
CA TRP A 169 -44.03 28.58 8.75
C TRP A 169 -44.28 29.06 10.19
N PRO A 170 -45.06 28.32 11.00
CA PRO A 170 -45.11 28.54 12.44
C PRO A 170 -43.73 28.43 13.08
N GLU A 171 -43.44 29.30 14.07
CA GLU A 171 -42.12 29.40 14.73
C GLU A 171 -41.60 28.07 15.29
N ILE A 172 -42.49 27.22 15.81
CA ILE A 172 -42.14 25.91 16.38
C ILE A 172 -41.62 24.97 15.28
N ILE A 173 -42.30 24.93 14.14
CA ILE A 173 -41.91 24.08 13.00
C ILE A 173 -40.62 24.61 12.39
N ARG A 174 -40.50 25.94 12.27
CA ARG A 174 -39.28 26.60 11.80
C ARG A 174 -38.07 26.27 12.67
N ASN A 175 -38.20 26.37 13.99
CA ASN A 175 -37.13 26.05 14.94
C ASN A 175 -36.71 24.57 14.88
N ASN A 176 -37.66 23.65 14.77
CA ASN A 176 -37.38 22.21 14.61
C ASN A 176 -36.71 21.90 13.26
N LEU A 177 -37.17 22.55 12.19
CA LEU A 177 -36.59 22.39 10.85
C LEU A 177 -35.13 22.85 10.84
N PHE A 178 -34.82 24.04 11.34
CA PHE A 178 -33.44 24.52 11.40
C PHE A 178 -32.56 23.68 12.33
N PHE A 179 -33.08 23.20 13.47
CA PHE A 179 -32.32 22.29 14.34
C PHE A 179 -31.90 21.01 13.60
N ASN A 180 -32.84 20.35 12.91
CA ASN A 180 -32.55 19.13 12.17
C ASN A 180 -31.68 19.38 10.94
N LEU A 181 -31.93 20.48 10.24
CA LEU A 181 -31.20 20.88 9.05
C LEU A 181 -29.74 21.21 9.38
N HIS A 182 -29.47 21.96 10.45
CA HIS A 182 -28.09 22.21 10.90
C HIS A 182 -27.39 20.92 11.32
N ASN A 183 -28.07 20.00 12.03
CA ASN A 183 -27.48 18.71 12.38
C ASN A 183 -27.09 17.90 11.14
N PHE A 184 -27.98 17.87 10.15
CA PHE A 184 -27.74 17.17 8.90
C PHE A 184 -26.61 17.82 8.08
N LEU A 185 -26.60 19.14 7.95
CA LEU A 185 -25.56 19.88 7.24
C LEU A 185 -24.19 19.80 7.92
N MET A 186 -24.14 19.80 9.25
CA MET A 186 -22.91 19.55 10.01
C MET A 186 -22.31 18.18 9.65
N CYS A 187 -23.13 17.13 9.70
CA CYS A 187 -22.71 15.78 9.33
C CYS A 187 -22.29 15.71 7.85
N LEU A 188 -23.11 16.22 6.92
CA LEU A 188 -22.80 16.20 5.49
C LEU A 188 -21.50 16.94 5.17
N THR A 189 -21.26 18.08 5.81
CA THR A 189 -20.01 18.84 5.65
C THR A 189 -18.81 17.99 6.08
N GLU A 190 -18.89 17.30 7.22
CA GLU A 190 -17.82 16.38 7.63
C GLU A 190 -17.60 15.27 6.60
N TRP A 191 -18.66 14.60 6.15
CA TRP A 191 -18.57 13.50 5.18
C TRP A 191 -18.02 13.91 3.81
N VAL A 192 -18.24 15.16 3.38
CA VAL A 192 -17.73 15.68 2.10
C VAL A 192 -16.25 16.04 2.19
N TYR A 193 -15.82 16.73 3.25
CA TYR A 193 -14.47 17.31 3.31
C TYR A 193 -13.44 16.37 3.96
N LYS A 194 -13.87 15.46 4.85
CA LYS A 194 -12.96 14.53 5.55
C LYS A 194 -12.21 13.57 4.61
N PRO A 195 -12.83 12.97 3.56
CA PRO A 195 -12.10 12.17 2.57
C PRO A 195 -11.08 12.99 1.77
N MET A 196 -11.28 14.31 1.66
CA MET A 196 -10.35 15.23 1.00
C MET A 196 -9.19 15.66 1.91
N GLY A 197 -9.13 15.19 3.16
CA GLY A 197 -8.13 15.59 4.14
C GLY A 197 -8.33 17.01 4.70
N LEU A 198 -9.50 17.61 4.48
CA LEU A 198 -9.82 18.98 4.89
C LEU A 198 -10.91 18.97 5.97
N THR A 199 -10.86 19.95 6.87
CA THR A 199 -11.89 20.17 7.88
C THR A 199 -12.54 21.52 7.63
N LYS A 200 -13.82 21.48 7.24
CA LYS A 200 -14.63 22.68 7.02
C LYS A 200 -15.64 22.83 8.15
N LEU A 201 -15.63 23.97 8.82
CA LEU A 201 -16.61 24.33 9.83
C LEU A 201 -17.90 24.75 9.12
N TYR A 202 -19.01 24.11 9.48
CA TYR A 202 -20.33 24.49 8.99
C TYR A 202 -20.72 25.85 9.55
N ILE A 203 -21.12 26.80 8.69
CA ILE A 203 -21.61 28.12 9.09
C ILE A 203 -23.12 28.19 8.84
N PRO A 204 -23.95 28.43 9.87
CA PRO A 204 -25.38 28.57 9.69
C PRO A 204 -25.72 29.87 8.93
N GLY A 205 -26.51 29.75 7.85
CA GLY A 205 -26.98 30.89 7.05
C GLY A 205 -28.17 31.66 7.66
N GLU A 206 -28.45 31.48 8.96
CA GLU A 206 -29.44 32.28 9.68
C GLU A 206 -28.92 33.72 9.81
N ASN A 207 -29.72 34.70 9.38
CA ASN A 207 -29.32 36.09 9.35
C ASN A 207 -29.04 36.59 10.79
N LEU A 208 -27.81 37.04 11.03
CA LEU A 208 -27.39 37.73 12.26
C LEU A 208 -28.14 39.06 12.50
N SER A 209 -29.03 39.49 11.59
CA SER A 209 -29.85 40.71 11.76
C SER A 209 -30.86 40.62 12.90
N ASP A 210 -31.27 39.41 13.31
CA ASP A 210 -32.13 39.21 14.48
C ASP A 210 -31.37 39.50 15.81
N ILE A 211 -30.05 39.64 15.74
CA ILE A 211 -29.17 40.01 16.86
C ILE A 211 -29.06 41.52 17.01
N ALA A 212 -29.16 42.27 15.90
CA ALA A 212 -29.19 43.72 15.95
C ALA A 212 -30.47 44.24 16.63
N THR A 213 -31.57 43.48 16.56
CA THR A 213 -32.78 43.71 17.34
C THR A 213 -32.60 43.35 18.82
N LEU A 214 -31.88 42.26 19.14
CA LEU A 214 -31.51 41.89 20.52
C LEU A 214 -30.70 42.97 21.26
N GLN A 215 -29.83 43.71 20.55
CA GLN A 215 -29.04 44.80 21.12
C GLN A 215 -29.83 46.09 21.36
N ARG A 216 -30.92 46.34 20.61
CA ARG A 216 -31.72 47.56 20.76
C ARG A 216 -32.71 47.47 21.92
N ASP A 217 -33.30 46.31 22.16
CA ASP A 217 -34.37 46.15 23.16
C ASP A 217 -33.90 46.09 24.62
N LYS A 218 -32.61 45.83 24.88
CA LYS A 218 -32.03 45.96 26.23
C LYS A 218 -31.79 47.43 26.65
N LYS A 219 -31.74 48.38 25.71
CA LYS A 219 -31.53 49.81 26.03
C LYS A 219 -32.81 50.64 26.06
N SER A 220 -33.91 50.19 25.44
CA SER A 220 -35.17 50.93 25.34
C SER A 220 -36.21 50.57 26.43
N ASN A 221 -36.10 49.41 27.09
CA ASN A 221 -37.13 48.94 28.03
C ASN A 221 -36.88 49.29 29.50
N SER A 222 -36.53 50.54 29.80
CA SER A 222 -36.58 51.10 31.17
C SER A 222 -37.79 52.01 31.43
N SER A 223 -38.83 52.04 30.58
CA SER A 223 -40.03 52.79 30.90
C SER A 223 -41.31 52.29 30.22
N ASN A 224 -42.19 51.70 31.05
CA ASN A 224 -43.65 51.77 31.07
C ASN A 224 -44.47 51.18 29.89
N ASN A 225 -45.09 50.01 30.10
CA ASN A 225 -46.52 49.85 30.45
C ASN A 225 -47.00 48.40 30.29
N GLU A 226 -47.79 47.97 31.27
CA GLU A 226 -48.18 46.59 31.56
C GLU A 226 -49.41 46.11 30.77
N THR A 227 -49.56 44.77 30.76
CA THR A 227 -50.78 43.94 30.59
C THR A 227 -51.07 43.21 29.27
N ASN A 228 -50.46 43.56 28.13
CA ASN A 228 -50.45 42.65 26.93
C ASN A 228 -49.05 42.14 26.55
N GLY A 229 -48.00 42.57 27.29
CA GLY A 229 -46.61 42.22 27.00
C GLY A 229 -46.11 40.90 27.59
N LEU A 230 -46.82 40.28 28.55
CA LEU A 230 -46.30 39.11 29.30
C LEU A 230 -46.26 37.81 28.48
N HIS A 231 -47.17 37.65 27.52
CA HIS A 231 -47.21 36.45 26.66
C HIS A 231 -46.27 36.59 25.44
N ILE A 232 -46.05 37.83 24.97
CA ILE A 232 -45.13 38.15 23.88
C ILE A 232 -43.68 38.12 24.38
N SER A 233 -43.40 38.61 25.59
CA SER A 233 -42.06 38.58 26.19
C SER A 233 -41.58 37.18 26.55
N LYS A 234 -42.47 36.30 27.04
CA LYS A 234 -42.14 34.88 27.29
C LYS A 234 -41.88 34.10 25.99
N LYS A 235 -42.69 34.35 24.95
CA LYS A 235 -42.53 33.69 23.65
C LYS A 235 -41.28 34.18 22.89
N LEU A 236 -40.95 35.48 22.99
CA LEU A 236 -39.65 36.00 22.53
C LEU A 236 -38.49 35.35 23.30
N GLN A 237 -38.55 35.27 24.64
CA GLN A 237 -37.52 34.61 25.45
C GLN A 237 -37.29 33.14 25.09
N GLU A 238 -38.36 32.39 24.80
CA GLU A 238 -38.27 30.99 24.37
C GLU A 238 -37.61 30.85 22.99
N SER A 239 -37.92 31.75 22.06
CA SER A 239 -37.31 31.77 20.73
C SER A 239 -35.83 32.14 20.75
N GLU A 240 -35.44 33.09 21.60
CA GLU A 240 -34.05 33.51 21.83
C GLU A 240 -33.24 32.38 22.46
N LYS A 241 -33.81 31.71 23.45
CA LYS A 241 -33.18 30.55 24.11
C LYS A 241 -32.98 29.40 23.11
N ALA A 242 -33.99 29.10 22.30
CA ALA A 242 -33.88 28.05 21.27
C ALA A 242 -32.79 28.37 20.23
N LEU A 243 -32.60 29.65 19.86
CA LEU A 243 -31.55 30.08 18.95
C LEU A 243 -30.15 29.96 19.59
N ILE A 244 -30.01 30.36 20.85
CA ILE A 244 -28.76 30.19 21.63
C ILE A 244 -28.40 28.70 21.74
N ASP A 245 -29.36 27.84 22.09
CA ASP A 245 -29.14 26.39 22.22
C ASP A 245 -28.70 25.74 20.88
N ARG A 246 -29.22 26.24 19.74
CA ARG A 246 -28.77 25.81 18.40
C ARG A 246 -27.32 26.19 18.13
N PHE A 247 -26.95 27.46 18.31
CA PHE A 247 -25.59 27.92 18.10
C PHE A 247 -24.59 27.27 19.05
N GLU A 248 -24.99 27.06 20.30
CA GLU A 248 -24.21 26.33 21.29
C GLU A 248 -23.92 24.88 20.85
N LYS A 249 -24.90 24.20 20.23
CA LYS A 249 -24.69 22.87 19.65
C LYS A 249 -23.71 22.89 18.47
N ILE A 250 -23.80 23.91 17.60
CA ILE A 250 -22.91 24.09 16.46
C ILE A 250 -21.47 24.33 16.93
N VAL A 251 -21.27 25.23 17.90
CA VAL A 251 -19.94 25.51 18.48
C VAL A 251 -19.35 24.27 19.15
N ARG A 252 -20.15 23.49 19.88
CA ARG A 252 -19.70 22.22 20.47
C ARG A 252 -19.24 21.22 19.40
N TYR A 253 -19.89 21.23 18.25
CA TYR A 253 -19.48 20.40 17.11
C TYR A 253 -18.19 20.91 16.47
N TRP A 254 -18.00 22.23 16.31
CA TRP A 254 -16.71 22.81 15.89
C TRP A 254 -15.58 22.42 16.85
N ILE A 255 -15.81 22.51 18.16
CA ILE A 255 -14.86 22.08 19.20
C ILE A 255 -14.46 20.60 19.02
N LYS A 256 -15.44 19.73 18.74
CA LYS A 256 -15.19 18.30 18.46
C LYS A 256 -14.33 18.12 17.21
N GLN A 257 -14.64 18.82 16.13
CA GLN A 257 -13.88 18.73 14.87
C GLN A 257 -12.44 19.24 15.03
N ILE A 258 -12.24 20.38 15.69
CA ILE A 258 -10.91 20.96 15.95
C ILE A 258 -10.08 20.00 16.80
N ARG A 259 -10.67 19.44 17.88
CA ARG A 259 -9.98 18.43 18.72
C ARG A 259 -9.54 17.22 17.91
N GLN A 260 -10.40 16.72 17.03
CA GLN A 260 -10.08 15.56 16.19
C GLN A 260 -8.91 15.82 15.24
N VAL A 261 -8.80 17.02 14.68
CA VAL A 261 -7.67 17.40 13.82
C VAL A 261 -6.39 17.53 14.65
N LEU A 262 -6.46 18.13 15.84
CA LEU A 262 -5.31 18.26 16.74
C LEU A 262 -4.80 16.90 17.24
N THR A 263 -5.71 15.98 17.57
CA THR A 263 -5.36 14.62 18.04
C THR A 263 -5.02 13.64 16.93
N SER A 264 -5.18 14.02 15.66
CA SER A 264 -4.76 13.19 14.53
C SER A 264 -3.23 13.05 14.53
N THR A 265 -2.75 11.97 15.14
CA THR A 265 -1.39 11.47 15.01
C THR A 265 -1.28 10.70 13.70
N SER A 266 -0.07 10.62 13.14
CA SER A 266 0.25 9.81 11.97
C SER A 266 0.02 8.33 12.29
N THR A 267 -1.23 7.86 12.21
CA THR A 267 -1.59 6.44 12.42
C THR A 267 -1.27 5.56 11.22
N SER A 268 -0.76 6.12 10.12
CA SER A 268 -0.29 5.36 8.96
C SER A 268 1.15 4.90 9.15
N ASN A 269 1.33 3.74 9.78
CA ASN A 269 2.56 2.95 9.78
C ASN A 269 2.91 2.33 8.40
N SER A 270 2.36 2.85 7.31
CA SER A 270 2.45 2.26 5.97
C SER A 270 2.89 3.32 4.95
N GLY A 271 4.19 3.33 4.64
CA GLY A 271 4.85 4.29 3.74
C GLY A 271 5.85 5.16 4.50
N ARG A 272 6.97 4.56 4.93
CA ARG A 272 8.00 5.20 5.76
C ARG A 272 9.11 5.79 4.87
N THR A 273 8.80 6.71 3.96
CA THR A 273 9.84 7.54 3.35
C THR A 273 9.83 8.95 3.95
N VAL A 274 10.98 9.63 3.93
CA VAL A 274 11.08 11.04 4.37
C VAL A 274 10.08 11.92 3.61
N PHE A 275 9.75 11.57 2.35
CA PHE A 275 8.78 12.30 1.53
C PHE A 275 7.35 12.11 2.00
N ASP A 276 6.97 10.90 2.43
CA ASP A 276 5.64 10.61 2.95
C ASP A 276 5.41 11.38 4.26
N GLU A 277 6.43 11.45 5.12
CA GLU A 277 6.39 12.21 6.36
C GLU A 277 6.29 13.72 6.11
N LEU A 278 7.05 14.23 5.14
CA LEU A 278 6.95 15.61 4.67
C LEU A 278 5.55 15.92 4.12
N GLN A 279 4.98 15.01 3.32
CA GLN A 279 3.63 15.16 2.77
C GLN A 279 2.56 15.14 3.87
N TYR A 280 2.71 14.29 4.88
CA TYR A 280 1.85 14.27 6.05
C TYR A 280 1.86 15.63 6.77
N TRP A 281 3.04 16.14 7.13
CA TRP A 281 3.16 17.43 7.81
C TRP A 281 2.65 18.59 6.95
N THR A 282 2.90 18.55 5.64
CA THR A 282 2.39 19.54 4.68
C THR A 282 0.86 19.53 4.63
N THR A 283 0.25 18.36 4.53
CA THR A 283 -1.22 18.20 4.52
C THR A 283 -1.83 18.66 5.84
N LYS A 284 -1.22 18.30 6.97
CA LYS A 284 -1.63 18.73 8.30
C LYS A 284 -1.55 20.26 8.45
N TYR A 285 -0.45 20.87 8.00
CA TYR A 285 -0.27 22.33 8.01
C TYR A 285 -1.33 23.03 7.15
N PHE A 286 -1.58 22.55 5.93
CA PHE A 286 -2.62 23.12 5.07
C PHE A 286 -4.00 23.04 5.71
N ASN A 287 -4.37 21.89 6.29
CA ASN A 287 -5.67 21.73 6.95
C ASN A 287 -5.80 22.67 8.18
N LEU A 288 -4.78 22.71 9.03
CA LEU A 288 -4.74 23.61 10.19
C LEU A 288 -4.82 25.09 9.79
N ARG A 289 -4.16 25.47 8.68
CA ARG A 289 -4.18 26.84 8.17
C ARG A 289 -5.56 27.19 7.62
N CYS A 290 -6.17 26.29 6.85
CA CYS A 290 -7.55 26.47 6.40
C CYS A 290 -8.52 26.60 7.56
N LEU A 291 -8.31 25.86 8.66
CA LEU A 291 -9.12 26.02 9.88
C LEU A 291 -8.89 27.38 10.54
N HIS A 292 -7.64 27.82 10.69
CA HIS A 292 -7.32 29.14 11.22
C HIS A 292 -7.98 30.27 10.43
N ASP A 293 -7.91 30.20 9.10
CA ASP A 293 -8.52 31.20 8.21
C ASP A 293 -10.05 31.18 8.33
N GLN A 294 -10.67 30.00 8.48
CA GLN A 294 -12.10 29.87 8.75
C GLN A 294 -12.50 30.49 10.10
N LEU A 295 -11.70 30.29 11.15
CA LEU A 295 -11.96 30.89 12.46
C LEU A 295 -11.97 32.43 12.40
N SER A 296 -11.23 33.02 11.47
CA SER A 296 -11.17 34.47 11.26
C SER A 296 -12.38 35.03 10.48
N ASN A 297 -13.30 34.19 10.02
CA ASN A 297 -14.49 34.62 9.30
C ASN A 297 -15.42 35.44 10.22
N MET A 298 -15.92 36.59 9.73
CA MET A 298 -16.81 37.49 10.45
C MET A 298 -18.09 36.80 10.97
N GLU A 299 -18.62 35.83 10.24
CA GLU A 299 -19.84 35.10 10.64
C GLU A 299 -19.59 34.23 11.88
N ILE A 300 -18.45 33.52 11.92
CA ILE A 300 -18.04 32.71 13.07
C ILE A 300 -17.76 33.60 14.27
N GLN A 301 -17.03 34.71 14.08
CA GLN A 301 -16.75 35.69 15.14
C GLN A 301 -18.03 36.31 15.73
N SER A 302 -19.03 36.58 14.89
CA SER A 302 -20.33 37.10 15.33
C SER A 302 -21.09 36.11 16.21
N ILE A 303 -21.05 34.81 15.88
CA ILE A 303 -21.66 33.74 16.68
C ILE A 303 -20.92 33.57 18.02
N LEU A 304 -19.59 33.68 18.02
CA LEU A 304 -18.79 33.60 19.25
C LEU A 304 -19.08 34.78 20.19
N HIS A 305 -19.09 36.02 19.66
CA HIS A 305 -19.42 37.22 20.45
C HIS A 305 -20.84 37.14 21.03
N LEU A 306 -21.79 36.59 20.28
CA LEU A 306 -23.14 36.34 20.77
C LEU A 306 -23.15 35.44 22.01
N LEU A 307 -22.48 34.29 21.93
CA LEU A 307 -22.43 33.33 23.02
C LEU A 307 -21.64 33.91 24.21
N GLU A 308 -20.67 34.80 23.96
CA GLU A 308 -19.86 35.47 24.99
C GLU A 308 -20.73 36.37 25.86
N ASN A 309 -21.67 37.09 25.24
CA ASN A 309 -22.67 37.88 25.95
C ASN A 309 -23.63 37.04 26.81
N VAL A 310 -23.72 35.73 26.55
CA VAL A 310 -24.56 34.76 27.28
C VAL A 310 -23.73 33.95 28.29
N CYS A 311 -22.42 34.18 28.38
CA CYS A 311 -21.47 33.45 29.24
C CYS A 311 -21.52 31.92 29.02
N SER A 312 -21.57 31.46 27.77
CA SER A 312 -21.55 30.02 27.49
C SER A 312 -20.20 29.37 27.84
N PRO A 313 -20.19 28.18 28.48
CA PRO A 313 -18.96 27.44 28.80
C PRO A 313 -18.20 26.92 27.56
N SER A 314 -18.83 26.90 26.38
CA SER A 314 -18.17 26.47 25.15
C SER A 314 -17.11 27.45 24.64
N ILE A 315 -17.14 28.70 25.09
CA ILE A 315 -16.26 29.77 24.60
C ILE A 315 -14.86 29.63 25.18
N ASP A 316 -14.75 29.39 26.49
CA ASP A 316 -13.47 29.15 27.15
C ASP A 316 -12.76 27.95 26.51
N SER A 317 -13.53 26.89 26.23
CA SER A 317 -13.03 25.71 25.52
C SER A 317 -12.58 26.03 24.09
N PHE A 318 -13.28 26.91 23.39
CA PHE A 318 -12.98 27.32 22.03
C PHE A 318 -11.76 28.23 21.94
N GLN A 319 -11.62 29.21 22.85
CA GLN A 319 -10.45 30.08 22.95
C GLN A 319 -9.20 29.26 23.26
N PHE A 320 -9.29 28.32 24.21
CA PHE A 320 -8.20 27.40 24.50
C PHE A 320 -7.80 26.56 23.27
N LEU A 321 -8.77 26.02 22.53
CA LEU A 321 -8.49 25.28 21.29
C LEU A 321 -7.89 26.14 20.19
N THR A 322 -8.25 27.42 20.13
CA THR A 322 -7.68 28.36 19.16
C THR A 322 -6.20 28.60 19.45
N LEU A 323 -5.82 28.71 20.74
CA LEU A 323 -4.41 28.79 21.14
C LEU A 323 -3.65 27.51 20.77
N GLN A 324 -4.19 26.33 21.08
CA GLN A 324 -3.59 25.04 20.70
C GLN A 324 -3.46 24.89 19.18
N LEU A 325 -4.40 25.45 18.41
CA LEU A 325 -4.34 25.45 16.96
C LEU A 325 -3.17 26.30 16.45
N CYS A 326 -2.95 27.49 17.01
CA CYS A 326 -1.80 28.32 16.69
C CYS A 326 -0.46 27.62 17.02
N GLU A 327 -0.35 27.01 18.20
CA GLU A 327 0.83 26.22 18.59
C GLU A 327 1.08 25.05 17.62
N SER A 328 0.02 24.34 17.22
CA SER A 328 0.13 23.22 16.27
C SER A 328 0.53 23.67 14.87
N LEU A 329 0.16 24.89 14.46
CA LEU A 329 0.57 25.50 13.20
C LEU A 329 2.05 25.84 13.21
N GLU A 330 2.54 26.44 14.30
CA GLU A 330 3.97 26.73 14.49
C GLU A 330 4.78 25.44 14.49
N GLN A 331 4.30 24.41 15.19
CA GLN A 331 4.91 23.09 15.19
C GLN A 331 4.98 22.50 13.78
N ALA A 332 3.86 22.47 13.04
CA ALA A 332 3.83 21.90 11.71
C ALA A 332 4.74 22.67 10.73
N ALA A 333 4.74 24.01 10.79
CA ALA A 333 5.62 24.85 9.98
C ALA A 333 7.11 24.60 10.26
N SER A 334 7.48 24.53 11.55
CA SER A 334 8.84 24.19 11.97
C SER A 334 9.25 22.81 11.47
N ASN A 335 8.41 21.79 11.65
CA ASN A 335 8.70 20.42 11.20
C ASN A 335 8.89 20.35 9.68
N ILE A 336 8.05 21.03 8.90
CA ILE A 336 8.18 21.12 7.43
C ILE A 336 9.53 21.74 7.04
N MET A 337 9.97 22.80 7.73
CA MET A 337 11.25 23.46 7.45
C MET A 337 12.42 22.48 7.61
N TYR A 338 12.49 21.75 8.73
CA TYR A 338 13.55 20.78 8.99
C TYR A 338 13.49 19.56 8.05
N LEU A 339 12.30 19.02 7.80
CA LEU A 339 12.11 17.88 6.89
C LEU A 339 12.44 18.25 5.43
N ASN A 340 12.18 19.49 5.00
CA ASN A 340 12.57 19.94 3.66
C ASN A 340 14.08 19.88 3.44
N ILE A 341 14.86 20.34 4.43
CA ILE A 341 16.34 20.29 4.38
C ILE A 341 16.82 18.84 4.22
N LEU A 342 16.22 17.91 4.97
CA LEU A 342 16.52 16.49 4.88
C LEU A 342 16.10 15.90 3.52
N SER A 343 14.91 16.24 3.03
CA SER A 343 14.36 15.73 1.78
C SER A 343 15.24 16.08 0.58
N GLU A 344 15.84 17.27 0.56
CA GLU A 344 16.76 17.69 -0.50
C GLU A 344 18.07 16.88 -0.47
N ALA A 345 18.58 16.56 0.71
CA ALA A 345 19.73 15.67 0.86
C ALA A 345 19.38 14.23 0.40
N CYS A 346 18.20 13.74 0.74
CA CYS A 346 17.70 12.44 0.32
C CYS A 346 17.47 12.33 -1.19
N LYS A 347 16.98 13.38 -1.88
CA LYS A 347 16.82 13.38 -3.36
C LYS A 347 18.16 13.17 -4.08
N ASN A 348 19.24 13.65 -3.50
CA ASN A 348 20.58 13.57 -4.08
C ASN A 348 21.29 12.22 -3.79
N LEU A 349 20.64 11.31 -3.06
CA LEU A 349 21.19 9.99 -2.78
C LEU A 349 21.20 9.15 -4.07
N LYS A 350 22.37 8.65 -4.47
CA LYS A 350 22.54 7.73 -5.60
C LYS A 350 23.19 6.44 -5.09
N CYS A 351 22.39 5.43 -4.75
CA CYS A 351 22.92 4.11 -4.38
C CYS A 351 23.10 3.21 -5.62
N PRO A 352 24.07 2.29 -5.63
CA PRO A 352 25.04 1.97 -4.58
C PRO A 352 26.41 2.67 -4.68
N SER A 353 26.63 3.54 -5.68
CA SER A 353 27.96 4.16 -5.92
C SER A 353 28.13 5.46 -5.13
N GLU A 354 29.28 5.66 -4.45
CA GLU A 354 29.63 6.90 -3.74
C GLU A 354 28.69 7.31 -2.58
N ILE A 355 28.16 6.33 -1.83
CA ILE A 355 27.18 6.59 -0.77
C ILE A 355 27.73 7.26 0.51
N GLU A 356 29.03 7.17 0.78
CA GLU A 356 29.60 7.58 2.07
C GLU A 356 29.37 9.07 2.39
N LYS A 357 29.65 9.98 1.43
CA LYS A 357 29.48 11.42 1.65
C LYS A 357 28.00 11.83 1.78
N PRO A 358 27.08 11.39 0.88
CA PRO A 358 25.65 11.69 1.03
C PRO A 358 25.06 11.21 2.36
N ILE A 359 25.36 9.97 2.77
CA ILE A 359 24.82 9.42 4.02
C ILE A 359 25.39 10.14 5.25
N MET A 360 26.69 10.46 5.25
CA MET A 360 27.27 11.25 6.32
C MET A 360 26.57 12.61 6.43
N LYS A 361 26.33 13.29 5.30
CA LYS A 361 25.58 14.56 5.29
C LYS A 361 24.16 14.38 5.85
N ILE A 362 23.44 13.34 5.43
CA ILE A 362 22.07 13.06 5.87
C ILE A 362 22.01 12.80 7.38
N LEU A 363 22.91 11.96 7.92
CA LEU A 363 22.93 11.65 9.34
C LEU A 363 23.36 12.85 10.20
N LEU A 364 24.27 13.70 9.71
CA LEU A 364 24.60 14.96 10.37
C LEU A 364 23.43 15.96 10.34
N LEU A 365 22.62 15.96 9.28
CA LEU A 365 21.39 16.74 9.24
C LEU A 365 20.35 16.21 10.23
N ILE A 366 20.22 14.88 10.39
CA ILE A 366 19.35 14.31 11.43
C ILE A 366 19.84 14.72 12.83
N LEU A 367 21.15 14.68 13.06
CA LEU A 367 21.73 15.17 14.31
C LEU A 367 21.38 16.64 14.55
N PHE A 368 21.51 17.48 13.53
CA PHE A 368 21.12 18.89 13.59
C PHE A 368 19.63 19.08 13.88
N ILE A 369 18.75 18.28 13.27
CA ILE A 369 17.30 18.30 13.56
C ILE A 369 17.06 17.90 15.02
N TRP A 370 17.74 16.88 15.51
CA TRP A 370 17.62 16.44 16.90
C TRP A 370 18.08 17.49 17.91
N THR A 371 19.14 18.26 17.60
CA THR A 371 19.66 19.30 18.51
C THR A 371 18.89 20.61 18.45
N GLU A 372 18.57 21.08 17.24
CA GLU A 372 18.04 22.44 17.03
C GLU A 372 16.51 22.49 16.88
N SER A 373 15.85 21.37 16.55
CA SER A 373 14.40 21.40 16.33
C SER A 373 13.65 21.57 17.65
N PRO A 374 12.77 22.58 17.76
CA PRO A 374 11.98 22.79 18.97
C PRO A 374 10.90 21.71 19.18
N PHE A 375 10.38 21.12 18.09
CA PHE A 375 9.23 20.21 18.15
C PHE A 375 9.47 18.81 17.57
N TYR A 376 10.63 18.57 16.94
CA TYR A 376 10.97 17.30 16.29
C TYR A 376 12.13 16.54 16.97
N ASN A 377 12.61 17.04 18.11
CA ASN A 377 13.75 16.50 18.86
C ASN A 377 13.48 15.20 19.64
N MET A 378 12.34 14.56 19.41
CA MET A 378 11.92 13.33 20.09
C MET A 378 12.58 12.10 19.45
N SER A 379 13.07 11.18 20.28
CA SER A 379 13.80 9.99 19.82
C SER A 379 12.99 9.11 18.87
N ASN A 380 11.68 8.97 19.09
CA ASN A 380 10.79 8.21 18.18
C ASN A 380 10.75 8.82 16.77
N ASN A 381 10.74 10.15 16.64
CA ASN A 381 10.73 10.79 15.33
C ASN A 381 12.07 10.62 14.61
N ILE A 382 13.17 10.68 15.38
CA ILE A 382 14.51 10.42 14.86
C ILE A 382 14.67 8.96 14.42
N GLU A 383 14.09 8.02 15.17
CA GLU A 383 14.03 6.60 14.82
C GLU A 383 13.32 6.41 13.47
N VAL A 384 12.13 7.02 13.30
CA VAL A 384 11.37 6.99 12.03
C VAL A 384 12.19 7.57 10.88
N LEU A 385 12.90 8.68 11.09
CA LEU A 385 13.78 9.25 10.06
C LEU A 385 14.92 8.30 9.68
N CYS A 386 15.59 7.69 10.66
CA CYS A 386 16.67 6.74 10.39
C CYS A 386 16.16 5.49 9.68
N GLU A 387 14.99 4.99 10.07
CA GLU A 387 14.33 3.87 9.40
C GLU A 387 13.92 4.23 7.97
N SER A 388 13.43 5.45 7.75
CA SER A 388 13.03 5.90 6.41
C SER A 388 14.21 5.97 5.44
N ILE A 389 15.41 6.31 5.94
CA ILE A 389 16.65 6.24 5.17
C ILE A 389 17.01 4.79 4.85
N SER A 390 16.89 3.89 5.83
CA SER A 390 17.09 2.45 5.60
C SER A 390 16.22 1.93 4.46
N ILE A 391 14.94 2.32 4.44
CA ILE A 391 13.99 1.95 3.39
C ILE A 391 14.38 2.58 2.05
N GLN A 392 14.77 3.86 2.03
CA GLN A 392 15.18 4.55 0.81
C GLN A 392 16.43 3.92 0.18
N ILE A 393 17.46 3.57 0.98
CA ILE A 393 18.67 2.90 0.50
C ILE A 393 18.29 1.57 -0.16
N VAL A 394 17.48 0.76 0.51
CA VAL A 394 17.04 -0.54 -0.02
C VAL A 394 16.23 -0.36 -1.30
N HIS A 395 15.33 0.61 -1.39
CA HIS A 395 14.56 0.89 -2.60
C HIS A 395 15.48 1.25 -3.79
N GLN A 396 16.50 2.07 -3.56
CA GLN A 396 17.48 2.38 -4.61
C GLN A 396 18.33 1.17 -5.01
N CYS A 397 18.77 0.36 -4.04
CA CYS A 397 19.48 -0.89 -4.34
C CYS A 397 18.61 -1.87 -5.13
N LYS A 398 17.32 -2.01 -4.81
CA LYS A 398 16.38 -2.85 -5.57
C LYS A 398 16.27 -2.42 -7.03
N ASN A 399 16.16 -1.11 -7.27
CA ASN A 399 16.09 -0.57 -8.64
C ASN A 399 17.39 -0.74 -9.42
N TYR A 400 18.52 -0.87 -8.73
CA TYR A 400 19.83 -1.15 -9.34
C TYR A 400 20.03 -2.63 -9.69
N VAL A 401 19.37 -3.54 -8.97
CA VAL A 401 19.48 -5.00 -9.18
C VAL A 401 18.49 -5.46 -10.25
N ASN A 402 19.00 -5.95 -11.38
CA ASN A 402 18.17 -6.60 -12.39
C ASN A 402 18.15 -8.11 -12.18
N LEU A 403 17.19 -8.60 -11.38
CA LEU A 403 17.05 -10.03 -11.08
C LEU A 403 16.87 -10.91 -12.32
N GLN A 404 16.23 -10.40 -13.36
CA GLN A 404 15.97 -11.18 -14.56
C GLN A 404 17.29 -11.55 -15.26
N VAL A 405 18.16 -10.57 -15.49
CA VAL A 405 19.46 -10.79 -16.14
C VAL A 405 20.36 -11.71 -15.30
N ILE A 406 20.31 -11.56 -13.97
CA ILE A 406 21.10 -12.37 -13.04
C ILE A 406 20.67 -13.85 -13.10
N LEU A 407 19.36 -14.12 -13.07
CA LEU A 407 18.83 -15.49 -13.08
C LEU A 407 18.85 -16.15 -14.48
N GLU A 408 18.98 -15.36 -15.56
CA GLU A 408 19.08 -15.85 -16.94
C GLU A 408 20.50 -16.33 -17.34
N GLY A 409 21.53 -15.98 -16.56
CA GLY A 409 22.87 -16.56 -16.75
C GLY A 409 24.06 -15.63 -16.44
N ASP A 410 23.85 -14.34 -16.20
CA ASP A 410 24.94 -13.41 -15.86
C ASP A 410 25.24 -13.43 -14.35
N THR A 411 25.65 -14.60 -13.86
CA THR A 411 25.84 -14.87 -12.44
C THR A 411 27.01 -14.08 -11.85
N GLU A 412 28.10 -13.91 -12.59
CA GLU A 412 29.30 -13.22 -12.09
C GLU A 412 29.09 -11.71 -11.93
N ASN A 413 28.51 -11.04 -12.93
CA ASN A 413 28.14 -9.62 -12.79
C ASN A 413 27.04 -9.45 -11.73
N GLY A 414 26.08 -10.37 -11.67
CA GLY A 414 25.04 -10.39 -10.64
C GLY A 414 25.60 -10.42 -9.22
N ILE A 415 26.55 -11.33 -8.95
CA ILE A 415 27.24 -11.42 -7.66
C ILE A 415 27.97 -10.10 -7.34
N ASN A 416 28.65 -9.49 -8.32
CA ASN A 416 29.35 -8.22 -8.11
C ASN A 416 28.38 -7.07 -7.77
N ILE A 417 27.26 -6.98 -8.49
CA ILE A 417 26.18 -6.01 -8.24
C ILE A 417 25.62 -6.19 -6.82
N LEU A 418 25.30 -7.42 -6.43
CA LEU A 418 24.76 -7.73 -5.10
C LEU A 418 25.77 -7.42 -3.98
N ARG A 419 27.05 -7.74 -4.18
CA ARG A 419 28.12 -7.37 -3.23
C ARG A 419 28.25 -5.85 -3.07
N LYS A 420 28.10 -5.07 -4.14
CA LYS A 420 28.07 -3.59 -4.07
C LYS A 420 26.87 -3.10 -3.25
N CYS A 421 25.68 -3.69 -3.43
CA CYS A 421 24.50 -3.35 -2.62
C CYS A 421 24.69 -3.69 -1.14
N ILE A 422 25.26 -4.86 -0.82
CA ILE A 422 25.58 -5.25 0.56
C ILE A 422 26.60 -4.28 1.18
N SER A 423 27.67 -3.96 0.46
CA SER A 423 28.69 -3.00 0.91
C SER A 423 28.08 -1.62 1.19
N CYS A 424 27.19 -1.14 0.30
CA CYS A 424 26.43 0.09 0.48
C CYS A 424 25.62 0.10 1.79
N CYS A 425 24.91 -0.99 2.09
CA CYS A 425 24.19 -1.15 3.36
C CYS A 425 25.12 -1.18 4.59
N GLN A 426 26.28 -1.84 4.49
CA GLN A 426 27.27 -1.89 5.58
C GLN A 426 27.94 -0.53 5.83
N ILE A 427 28.18 0.26 4.78
CA ILE A 427 28.70 1.63 4.90
C ILE A 427 27.71 2.49 5.69
N TYR A 428 26.41 2.41 5.39
CA TYR A 428 25.39 3.12 6.15
C TYR A 428 25.44 2.78 7.65
N LYS A 429 25.46 1.49 8.00
CA LYS A 429 25.59 1.03 9.40
C LYS A 429 26.86 1.58 10.07
N THR A 430 27.98 1.56 9.35
CA THR A 430 29.25 2.06 9.85
C THR A 430 29.22 3.56 10.11
N ILE A 431 28.62 4.36 9.22
CA ILE A 431 28.49 5.81 9.40
C ILE A 431 27.51 6.12 10.54
N TYR A 432 26.38 5.43 10.60
CA TYR A 432 25.43 5.55 11.71
C TYR A 432 26.12 5.35 13.05
N ASN A 433 26.86 4.24 13.21
CA ASN A 433 27.61 3.93 14.43
C ASN A 433 28.70 4.97 14.78
N LYS A 434 29.25 5.67 13.77
CA LYS A 434 30.18 6.78 14.00
C LYS A 434 29.44 8.02 14.50
N VAL A 435 28.27 8.33 13.92
CA VAL A 435 27.45 9.50 14.30
C VAL A 435 26.82 9.31 15.68
N THR A 436 26.33 8.12 16.02
CA THR A 436 25.80 7.83 17.37
C THR A 436 26.86 7.91 18.46
N LYS A 437 28.13 7.66 18.16
CA LYS A 437 29.21 7.93 19.14
C LYS A 437 29.38 9.41 19.44
N ILE A 438 29.07 10.29 18.47
CA ILE A 438 29.14 11.74 18.64
C ILE A 438 27.96 12.25 19.49
N THR A 439 26.78 11.64 19.41
CA THR A 439 25.60 12.05 20.21
C THR A 439 25.88 11.97 21.71
N ALA A 440 26.66 10.98 22.16
CA ALA A 440 27.07 10.84 23.57
C ALA A 440 27.93 12.01 24.09
N LEU A 441 28.53 12.81 23.20
CA LEU A 441 29.36 13.98 23.56
C LEU A 441 28.56 15.29 23.53
N ILE A 442 27.36 15.28 22.96
CA ILE A 442 26.52 16.47 22.80
C ILE A 442 25.62 16.62 24.02
N LYS A 443 25.70 17.77 24.69
CA LYS A 443 24.76 18.14 25.75
C LYS A 443 23.46 18.63 25.13
N SER A 444 22.50 17.72 24.95
CA SER A 444 21.13 18.05 24.54
C SER A 444 20.15 17.91 25.71
N ASN A 445 18.99 18.58 25.61
CA ASN A 445 17.88 18.45 26.56
C ASN A 445 17.11 17.11 26.39
N SER A 446 17.30 16.42 25.26
CA SER A 446 16.73 15.11 24.95
C SER A 446 17.80 14.03 24.98
N ASN A 447 17.43 12.80 25.37
CA ASN A 447 18.32 11.65 25.30
C ASN A 447 18.18 10.97 23.93
N TRP A 448 19.30 10.67 23.27
CA TRP A 448 19.30 9.85 22.06
C TRP A 448 19.05 8.39 22.45
N ASP A 449 17.79 7.98 22.48
CA ASP A 449 17.34 6.61 22.79
C ASP A 449 16.59 6.04 21.59
N VAL A 450 17.36 5.51 20.65
CA VAL A 450 16.88 5.06 19.34
C VAL A 450 17.16 3.57 19.21
N ASN A 451 16.15 2.79 18.82
CA ASN A 451 16.32 1.35 18.70
C ASN A 451 17.00 0.99 17.38
N GLU A 452 18.28 0.63 17.46
CA GLU A 452 19.07 0.19 16.30
C GLU A 452 18.46 -1.01 15.57
N GLN A 453 17.74 -1.89 16.28
CA GLN A 453 17.10 -3.05 15.67
C GLN A 453 15.99 -2.63 14.72
N LEU A 454 15.17 -1.64 15.08
CA LEU A 454 14.07 -1.17 14.23
C LEU A 454 14.60 -0.49 12.97
N ILE A 455 15.66 0.31 13.10
CA ILE A 455 16.32 0.98 11.96
C ILE A 455 16.92 -0.02 10.99
N PHE A 456 17.61 -1.04 11.51
CA PHE A 456 18.41 -1.94 10.69
C PHE A 456 17.70 -3.21 10.25
N ASN A 457 16.59 -3.61 10.87
CA ASN A 457 15.86 -4.82 10.50
C ASN A 457 15.54 -4.90 9.00
N TYR A 458 15.11 -3.77 8.41
CA TYR A 458 14.80 -3.71 6.98
C TYR A 458 16.05 -3.91 6.10
N ILE A 459 17.18 -3.29 6.48
CA ILE A 459 18.46 -3.45 5.77
C ILE A 459 19.01 -4.87 5.96
N ASP A 460 18.97 -5.41 7.18
CA ASP A 460 19.48 -6.73 7.49
C ASP A 460 18.75 -7.81 6.71
N THR A 461 17.42 -7.71 6.67
CA THR A 461 16.62 -8.64 5.89
C THR A 461 16.96 -8.50 4.39
N PHE A 462 17.09 -7.29 3.84
CA PHE A 462 17.53 -7.09 2.46
C PHE A 462 18.92 -7.67 2.16
N MET A 463 19.90 -7.47 3.06
CA MET A 463 21.24 -8.05 2.92
C MET A 463 21.18 -9.57 2.91
N GLN A 464 20.36 -10.20 3.77
CA GLN A 464 20.14 -11.65 3.75
C GLN A 464 19.56 -12.10 2.40
N ARG A 465 18.58 -11.40 1.84
CA ARG A 465 18.05 -11.71 0.49
C ARG A 465 19.12 -11.60 -0.58
N CYS A 466 20.06 -10.66 -0.47
CA CYS A 466 21.18 -10.54 -1.39
C CYS A 466 22.15 -11.73 -1.26
N TYR A 467 22.43 -12.19 -0.03
CA TYR A 467 23.24 -13.39 0.20
C TYR A 467 22.57 -14.65 -0.35
N ASP A 468 21.26 -14.79 -0.16
CA ASP A 468 20.46 -15.88 -0.74
C ASP A 468 20.58 -15.92 -2.27
N ILE A 469 20.49 -14.77 -2.95
CA ILE A 469 20.68 -14.69 -4.41
C ILE A 469 22.12 -15.02 -4.81
N ILE A 470 23.12 -14.55 -4.06
CA ILE A 470 24.53 -14.91 -4.31
C ILE A 470 24.72 -16.43 -4.19
N GLU A 471 24.08 -17.07 -3.21
CA GLU A 471 24.08 -18.53 -3.05
C GLU A 471 23.49 -19.22 -4.28
N ILE A 472 22.34 -18.74 -4.79
CA ILE A 472 21.71 -19.24 -6.03
C ILE A 472 22.62 -19.02 -7.26
N CYS A 473 23.32 -17.89 -7.34
CA CYS A 473 24.26 -17.64 -8.43
C CYS A 473 25.44 -18.62 -8.38
N ASN A 474 25.99 -18.88 -7.18
CA ASN A 474 27.09 -19.82 -6.99
C ASN A 474 26.66 -21.27 -7.27
N THR A 475 25.45 -21.70 -6.86
CA THR A 475 24.92 -23.03 -7.26
C THR A 475 24.73 -23.11 -8.76
N SER A 476 24.24 -22.05 -9.40
CA SER A 476 24.05 -21.99 -10.85
C SER A 476 25.36 -22.13 -11.64
N THR A 477 26.47 -21.59 -11.13
CA THR A 477 27.79 -21.82 -11.74
C THR A 477 28.27 -23.27 -11.68
N VAL A 478 27.82 -24.05 -10.69
CA VAL A 478 28.27 -25.45 -10.47
C VAL A 478 27.34 -26.47 -11.13
N PHE A 479 26.03 -26.29 -11.00
CA PHE A 479 24.99 -27.22 -11.47
C PHE A 479 24.27 -26.76 -12.74
N GLY A 480 24.56 -25.55 -13.22
CA GLY A 480 24.00 -25.03 -14.45
C GLY A 480 24.50 -25.78 -15.69
N LYS A 481 23.80 -25.58 -16.82
CA LYS A 481 24.17 -26.18 -18.11
C LYS A 481 25.57 -25.75 -18.50
N CYS A 482 26.45 -26.72 -18.70
CA CYS A 482 27.83 -26.45 -19.07
C CYS A 482 28.07 -26.80 -20.54
N THR A 483 28.49 -25.81 -21.33
CA THR A 483 28.76 -26.00 -22.76
C THR A 483 30.12 -26.62 -23.06
N ASN A 484 31.02 -26.68 -22.06
CA ASN A 484 32.45 -26.93 -22.25
C ASN A 484 32.97 -28.24 -21.64
N VAL A 485 32.12 -29.15 -21.16
CA VAL A 485 32.61 -30.40 -20.54
C VAL A 485 32.96 -31.42 -21.60
N GLY A 486 34.21 -31.90 -21.57
CA GLY A 486 34.63 -33.07 -22.35
C GLY A 486 33.83 -34.30 -21.93
N MET A 487 33.40 -35.10 -22.91
CA MET A 487 32.72 -36.37 -22.64
C MET A 487 33.56 -37.20 -21.66
N ILE A 488 32.95 -37.72 -20.59
CA ILE A 488 33.62 -38.72 -19.74
C ILE A 488 33.95 -39.92 -20.65
N GLY A 489 35.24 -40.18 -20.87
CA GLY A 489 35.72 -41.32 -21.64
C GLY A 489 35.33 -42.67 -21.02
N GLY A 490 35.36 -43.73 -21.84
CA GLY A 490 35.13 -45.11 -21.39
C GLY A 490 33.77 -45.73 -21.79
N PRO A 491 33.59 -47.04 -21.56
CA PRO A 491 32.44 -47.81 -22.06
C PRO A 491 31.09 -47.40 -21.46
N ASN A 492 31.10 -46.79 -20.26
CA ASN A 492 29.91 -46.27 -19.58
C ASN A 492 29.81 -44.74 -19.57
N GLY A 493 30.71 -44.03 -20.28
CA GLY A 493 30.73 -42.57 -20.36
C GLY A 493 29.38 -41.93 -20.75
N ILE A 494 28.65 -42.57 -21.67
CA ILE A 494 27.32 -42.14 -22.12
C ILE A 494 26.29 -42.16 -20.98
N LYS A 495 26.39 -43.13 -20.06
CA LYS A 495 25.48 -43.25 -18.91
C LYS A 495 25.77 -42.17 -17.87
N TYR A 496 27.06 -41.90 -17.61
CA TYR A 496 27.47 -40.85 -16.68
C TYR A 496 27.11 -39.45 -17.20
N ASP A 497 27.30 -39.22 -18.49
CA ASP A 497 26.88 -37.99 -19.16
C ASP A 497 25.34 -37.83 -19.14
N ALA A 498 24.59 -38.92 -19.32
CA ALA A 498 23.13 -38.89 -19.14
C ALA A 498 22.72 -38.53 -17.70
N CYS A 499 23.44 -39.03 -16.68
CA CYS A 499 23.21 -38.68 -15.29
C CYS A 499 23.54 -37.20 -15.01
N CYS A 500 24.67 -36.69 -15.52
CA CYS A 500 25.01 -35.26 -15.45
C CYS A 500 23.92 -34.39 -16.09
N ARG A 501 23.43 -34.75 -17.29
CA ARG A 501 22.31 -34.05 -17.94
C ARG A 501 21.03 -34.11 -17.13
N GLN A 502 20.74 -35.23 -16.49
CA GLN A 502 19.57 -35.35 -15.60
C GLN A 502 19.68 -34.38 -14.42
N ILE A 503 20.85 -34.28 -13.79
CA ILE A 503 21.13 -33.35 -12.69
C ILE A 503 20.98 -31.89 -13.16
N GLU A 504 21.52 -31.54 -14.34
CA GLU A 504 21.38 -30.20 -14.92
C GLU A 504 19.92 -29.84 -15.27
N ASN A 505 19.12 -30.81 -15.73
CA ASN A 505 17.69 -30.62 -16.00
C ASN A 505 16.91 -30.41 -14.71
N LEU A 506 17.14 -31.24 -13.69
CA LEU A 506 16.53 -31.11 -12.36
C LEU A 506 16.85 -29.75 -11.73
N PHE A 507 18.09 -29.29 -11.86
CA PHE A 507 18.48 -27.96 -11.40
C PHE A 507 17.78 -26.83 -12.20
N SER A 508 17.64 -27.01 -13.52
CA SER A 508 16.96 -26.03 -14.38
C SER A 508 15.48 -25.88 -14.00
N GLU A 509 14.79 -26.98 -13.68
CA GLU A 509 13.38 -26.98 -13.25
C GLU A 509 13.19 -26.12 -11.99
N ILE A 510 14.07 -26.29 -10.99
CA ILE A 510 14.00 -25.53 -9.73
C ILE A 510 14.36 -24.06 -9.94
N LEU A 511 15.35 -23.78 -10.79
CA LEU A 511 15.64 -22.39 -11.15
C LEU A 511 14.45 -21.73 -11.83
N ASP A 512 13.69 -22.46 -12.66
CA ASP A 512 12.50 -21.92 -13.31
C ASP A 512 11.37 -21.67 -12.31
N GLU A 513 11.19 -22.53 -11.28
CA GLU A 513 10.30 -22.25 -10.15
C GLU A 513 10.68 -20.96 -9.41
N ILE A 514 11.98 -20.76 -9.14
CA ILE A 514 12.47 -19.53 -8.49
C ILE A 514 12.24 -18.30 -9.38
N LYS A 515 12.44 -18.43 -10.70
CA LYS A 515 12.21 -17.33 -11.65
C LYS A 515 10.74 -16.90 -11.69
N LEU A 516 9.78 -17.82 -11.50
CA LEU A 516 8.35 -17.47 -11.40
C LEU A 516 8.06 -16.58 -10.19
N ILE A 517 8.80 -16.77 -9.09
CA ILE A 517 8.61 -16.06 -7.82
C ILE A 517 9.59 -14.87 -7.68
N ARG A 518 10.27 -14.46 -8.77
CA ARG A 518 11.27 -13.36 -8.80
C ARG A 518 10.84 -12.06 -8.09
N HIS A 519 9.54 -11.76 -8.13
CA HIS A 519 8.94 -10.56 -7.56
C HIS A 519 9.00 -10.52 -6.03
N GLU A 520 9.04 -11.69 -5.38
CA GLU A 520 9.06 -11.81 -3.91
C GLU A 520 10.47 -11.84 -3.32
N ILE A 521 11.48 -12.15 -4.13
CA ILE A 521 12.87 -12.38 -3.69
C ILE A 521 13.41 -11.19 -2.90
N LEU A 522 13.33 -10.00 -3.51
CA LEU A 522 13.79 -8.76 -2.91
C LEU A 522 12.70 -8.07 -2.07
N ASP A 523 11.47 -8.59 -2.02
CA ASP A 523 10.45 -8.02 -1.15
C ASP A 523 10.70 -8.40 0.31
N VAL A 524 11.20 -7.44 1.07
CA VAL A 524 11.58 -7.56 2.48
C VAL A 524 10.36 -7.79 3.37
N THR A 525 9.16 -7.41 2.91
CA THR A 525 7.93 -7.59 3.68
C THR A 525 7.37 -9.01 3.59
N LYS A 526 7.81 -9.80 2.60
CA LYS A 526 7.34 -11.16 2.37
C LYS A 526 8.22 -12.19 3.05
N PHE A 527 7.66 -12.88 4.03
CA PHE A 527 8.32 -14.00 4.74
C PHE A 527 8.29 -15.32 3.94
N SER A 528 7.42 -15.45 2.92
CA SER A 528 7.27 -16.64 2.06
C SER A 528 8.59 -17.11 1.45
N TRP A 529 9.47 -16.18 1.11
CA TRP A 529 10.77 -16.48 0.52
C TRP A 529 11.70 -17.32 1.42
N LEU A 530 11.61 -17.18 2.75
CA LEU A 530 12.44 -17.97 3.66
C LEU A 530 12.17 -19.47 3.52
N GLU A 531 10.90 -19.83 3.32
CA GLU A 531 10.48 -21.21 3.05
C GLU A 531 10.98 -21.67 1.68
N ASN A 532 10.84 -20.84 0.65
CA ASN A 532 11.33 -21.15 -0.70
C ASN A 532 12.85 -21.39 -0.72
N MET A 533 13.63 -20.57 0.01
CA MET A 533 15.07 -20.77 0.13
C MET A 533 15.45 -22.04 0.89
N LEU A 534 14.68 -22.40 1.91
CA LEU A 534 14.90 -23.65 2.63
C LEU A 534 14.65 -24.85 1.72
N ASN A 535 13.58 -24.82 0.93
CA ASN A 535 13.27 -25.85 -0.07
C ASN A 535 14.38 -25.93 -1.14
N PHE A 536 14.86 -24.78 -1.62
CA PHE A 536 16.00 -24.72 -2.54
C PHE A 536 17.26 -25.37 -1.96
N ARG A 537 17.63 -25.04 -0.72
CA ARG A 537 18.81 -25.61 -0.05
C ARG A 537 18.69 -27.12 0.13
N ASN A 538 17.51 -27.62 0.49
CA ASN A 538 17.26 -29.06 0.59
C ASN A 538 17.45 -29.75 -0.76
N PHE A 539 16.92 -29.17 -1.85
CA PHE A 539 17.09 -29.73 -3.17
C PHE A 539 18.55 -29.70 -3.66
N VAL A 540 19.28 -28.61 -3.42
CA VAL A 540 20.72 -28.54 -3.73
C VAL A 540 21.48 -29.64 -3.00
N MET A 541 21.11 -29.96 -1.75
CA MET A 541 21.70 -31.06 -1.01
C MET A 541 21.39 -32.44 -1.65
N GLU A 542 20.19 -32.64 -2.18
CA GLU A 542 19.84 -33.84 -2.94
C GLU A 542 20.68 -33.96 -4.22
N LEU A 543 20.84 -32.88 -4.99
CA LEU A 543 21.71 -32.85 -6.16
C LEU A 543 23.17 -33.13 -5.79
N GLU A 544 23.68 -32.56 -4.69
CA GLU A 544 25.03 -32.86 -4.20
C GLU A 544 25.19 -34.35 -3.89
N ASN A 545 24.18 -35.00 -3.29
CA ASN A 545 24.22 -36.43 -3.00
C ASN A 545 24.15 -37.29 -4.28
N MET A 546 23.37 -36.88 -5.28
CA MET A 546 23.35 -37.54 -6.59
C MET A 546 24.73 -37.48 -7.26
N ILE A 547 25.43 -36.34 -7.17
CA ILE A 547 26.80 -36.21 -7.69
C ILE A 547 27.77 -37.07 -6.90
N LYS A 548 27.68 -37.11 -5.57
CA LYS A 548 28.57 -37.98 -4.77
C LYS A 548 28.44 -39.44 -5.20
N ASN A 549 27.21 -39.92 -5.36
CA ASN A 549 26.95 -41.27 -5.84
C ASN A 549 27.49 -41.48 -7.26
N LEU A 550 27.32 -40.50 -8.15
CA LEU A 550 27.86 -40.55 -9.51
C LEU A 550 29.40 -40.66 -9.49
N ILE A 551 30.07 -39.84 -8.68
CA ILE A 551 31.52 -39.87 -8.51
C ILE A 551 31.94 -41.25 -7.99
N ASP A 552 31.30 -41.76 -6.94
CA ASP A 552 31.62 -43.09 -6.41
C ASP A 552 31.47 -44.19 -7.48
N CYS A 553 30.37 -44.19 -8.25
CA CYS A 553 30.16 -45.15 -9.33
C CYS A 553 31.17 -45.02 -10.49
N ILE A 554 31.67 -43.82 -10.80
CA ILE A 554 32.70 -43.62 -11.83
C ILE A 554 34.01 -44.25 -11.36
N PHE A 555 34.43 -43.99 -10.12
CA PHE A 555 35.70 -44.49 -9.58
C PHE A 555 35.69 -45.97 -9.22
N ASP A 556 34.53 -46.58 -8.96
CA ASP A 556 34.42 -48.03 -8.78
C ASP A 556 34.67 -48.81 -10.09
N GLU A 557 34.47 -48.19 -11.25
CA GLU A 557 34.62 -48.83 -12.57
C GLU A 557 35.96 -48.54 -13.27
N ILE A 558 36.68 -47.49 -12.85
CA ILE A 558 37.97 -47.10 -13.43
C ILE A 558 39.02 -48.19 -13.18
N LYS A 559 39.71 -48.59 -14.24
CA LYS A 559 40.78 -49.61 -14.17
C LYS A 559 42.16 -49.08 -14.54
N ASN A 560 42.21 -47.96 -15.25
CA ASN A 560 43.43 -47.37 -15.79
C ASN A 560 43.65 -45.97 -15.20
N VAL A 561 44.92 -45.59 -15.04
CA VAL A 561 45.30 -44.27 -14.54
C VAL A 561 44.81 -43.15 -15.48
N GLU A 562 44.91 -43.34 -16.80
CA GLU A 562 44.44 -42.35 -17.80
C GLU A 562 42.92 -42.06 -17.69
N GLU A 563 42.10 -43.10 -17.47
CA GLU A 563 40.64 -42.96 -17.28
C GLU A 563 40.31 -42.21 -15.99
N GLY A 564 41.08 -42.45 -14.92
CA GLY A 564 40.94 -41.75 -13.65
C GLY A 564 41.23 -40.25 -13.77
N ILE A 565 42.27 -39.89 -14.50
CA ILE A 565 42.65 -38.49 -14.74
C ILE A 565 41.60 -37.77 -15.59
N GLU A 566 41.10 -38.42 -16.66
CA GLU A 566 40.05 -37.87 -17.51
C GLU A 566 38.74 -37.64 -16.73
N ALA A 567 38.35 -38.58 -15.86
CA ALA A 567 37.19 -38.45 -15.00
C ALA A 567 37.31 -37.27 -14.04
N ILE A 568 38.48 -37.07 -13.44
CA ILE A 568 38.75 -35.93 -12.55
C ILE A 568 38.65 -34.61 -13.29
N TYR A 569 39.22 -34.55 -14.50
CA TYR A 569 39.15 -33.37 -15.33
C TYR A 569 37.69 -33.01 -15.68
N ALA A 570 36.89 -34.00 -16.07
CA ALA A 570 35.46 -33.80 -16.35
C ALA A 570 34.66 -33.33 -15.13
N LEU A 571 35.08 -33.68 -13.92
CA LEU A 571 34.42 -33.35 -12.65
C LEU A 571 34.97 -32.08 -11.98
N GLN A 572 35.95 -31.41 -12.58
CA GLN A 572 36.63 -30.24 -11.99
C GLN A 572 35.66 -29.13 -11.56
N ARG A 573 34.55 -28.93 -12.30
CA ARG A 573 33.52 -27.93 -11.97
C ARG A 573 32.94 -28.08 -10.56
N PHE A 574 32.94 -29.29 -10.02
CA PHE A 574 32.41 -29.60 -8.69
C PHE A 574 33.38 -29.25 -7.56
N LYS A 575 34.65 -28.92 -7.86
CA LYS A 575 35.67 -28.52 -6.87
C LYS A 575 35.29 -27.28 -6.05
N HIS A 576 34.45 -26.40 -6.60
CA HIS A 576 34.04 -25.17 -5.92
C HIS A 576 33.15 -25.43 -4.69
N ARG A 577 32.61 -26.65 -4.55
CA ARG A 577 31.83 -27.08 -3.38
C ARG A 577 32.72 -27.87 -2.43
N GLU A 578 32.75 -27.47 -1.15
CA GLU A 578 33.59 -28.08 -0.12
C GLU A 578 33.32 -29.60 0.03
N SER A 579 32.05 -30.00 0.08
CA SER A 579 31.64 -31.40 0.22
C SER A 579 32.12 -32.29 -0.94
N LEU A 580 32.16 -31.75 -2.16
CA LEU A 580 32.56 -32.46 -3.38
C LEU A 580 34.08 -32.41 -3.57
N ARG A 581 34.73 -31.30 -3.19
CA ARG A 581 36.19 -31.16 -3.17
C ARG A 581 36.85 -32.23 -2.32
N ASP A 582 36.32 -32.50 -1.13
CA ASP A 582 36.85 -33.51 -0.21
C ASP A 582 36.62 -34.94 -0.72
N LEU A 583 35.61 -35.16 -1.57
CA LEU A 583 35.42 -36.44 -2.24
C LEU A 583 36.41 -36.58 -3.41
N LEU A 584 36.54 -35.56 -4.25
CA LEU A 584 37.47 -35.56 -5.38
C LEU A 584 38.93 -35.72 -4.93
N SER A 585 39.32 -35.10 -3.82
CA SER A 585 40.68 -35.28 -3.26
C SER A 585 40.92 -36.71 -2.79
N ARG A 586 39.94 -37.36 -2.16
CA ARG A 586 40.04 -38.78 -1.79
C ARG A 586 40.13 -39.68 -3.00
N LYS A 587 39.36 -39.41 -4.05
CA LYS A 587 39.43 -40.15 -5.32
C LYS A 587 40.75 -39.90 -6.05
N TRP A 588 41.35 -38.71 -5.92
CA TRP A 588 42.68 -38.43 -6.45
C TRP A 588 43.76 -39.31 -5.82
N VAL A 589 43.71 -39.51 -4.50
CA VAL A 589 44.60 -40.47 -3.82
C VAL A 589 44.45 -41.89 -4.38
N GLN A 590 43.22 -42.30 -4.71
CA GLN A 590 42.99 -43.62 -5.32
C GLN A 590 43.65 -43.76 -6.70
N VAL A 591 43.69 -42.69 -7.50
CA VAL A 591 44.39 -42.69 -8.80
C VAL A 591 45.91 -42.84 -8.60
N TRP A 592 46.48 -42.18 -7.58
CA TRP A 592 47.88 -42.38 -7.20
C TRP A 592 48.18 -43.82 -6.76
N GLU A 593 47.30 -44.45 -5.97
CA GLU A 593 47.43 -45.86 -5.61
C GLU A 593 47.34 -46.80 -6.83
N MET A 594 46.54 -46.45 -7.85
CA MET A 594 46.49 -47.21 -9.10
C MET A 594 47.80 -47.10 -9.88
N PHE A 595 48.38 -45.91 -9.94
CA PHE A 595 49.68 -45.70 -10.59
C PHE A 595 50.81 -46.46 -9.88
N ASP A 596 50.81 -46.48 -8.56
CA ASP A 596 51.79 -47.26 -7.79
C ASP A 596 51.71 -48.76 -8.12
N LYS A 597 50.49 -49.32 -8.16
CA LYS A 597 50.26 -50.71 -8.60
C LYS A 597 50.67 -50.95 -10.05
N GLU A 598 50.50 -49.96 -10.93
CA GLU A 598 50.91 -50.06 -12.33
C GLU A 598 52.44 -50.09 -12.46
N ILE A 599 53.16 -49.31 -11.65
CA ILE A 599 54.63 -49.38 -11.51
C ILE A 599 55.05 -50.77 -11.02
N GLU A 600 54.42 -51.29 -9.96
CA GLU A 600 54.71 -52.64 -9.45
C GLU A 600 54.50 -53.72 -10.52
N ASN A 601 53.41 -53.64 -11.29
CA ASN A 601 53.10 -54.58 -12.36
C ASN A 601 54.09 -54.47 -13.53
N CYS A 602 54.49 -53.26 -13.92
CA CYS A 602 55.55 -53.03 -14.90
C CYS A 602 56.88 -53.64 -14.44
N ASN A 603 57.24 -53.47 -13.17
CA ASN A 603 58.42 -54.10 -12.56
C ASN A 603 58.33 -55.63 -12.60
N TYR A 604 57.18 -56.21 -12.28
CA TYR A 604 56.98 -57.67 -12.35
C TYR A 604 57.08 -58.22 -13.79
N ASN A 605 56.49 -57.52 -14.76
CA ASN A 605 56.60 -57.88 -16.18
C ASN A 605 58.04 -57.76 -16.71
N MET A 606 58.80 -56.81 -16.18
CA MET A 606 60.23 -56.66 -16.45
C MET A 606 61.01 -57.90 -15.97
N ILE A 607 60.72 -58.38 -14.76
CA ILE A 607 61.34 -59.60 -14.18
C ILE A 607 60.92 -60.87 -14.94
N LEU A 608 59.66 -61.00 -15.37
CA LEU A 608 59.21 -62.15 -16.16
C LEU A 608 59.82 -62.19 -17.57
N CYS A 609 60.01 -61.03 -18.21
CA CYS A 609 60.73 -60.96 -19.48
C CYS A 609 62.21 -61.37 -19.35
N GLU A 610 62.77 -61.44 -18.15
CA GLU A 610 64.11 -62.01 -17.94
C GLU A 610 64.13 -63.54 -17.92
N SER A 611 63.02 -64.20 -17.57
CA SER A 611 63.00 -65.65 -17.31
C SER A 611 62.53 -66.53 -18.48
N TYR A 612 61.79 -66.01 -19.47
CA TYR A 612 61.15 -66.82 -20.53
C TYR A 612 61.71 -66.67 -21.96
N TYR A 613 62.65 -65.76 -22.23
CA TYR A 613 63.17 -65.54 -23.59
C TYR A 613 64.44 -66.33 -23.90
N THR A 614 64.47 -67.00 -25.06
CA THR A 614 65.66 -67.68 -25.59
C THR A 614 66.64 -66.68 -26.25
N PRO A 615 67.94 -67.02 -26.38
CA PRO A 615 69.01 -66.05 -26.67
C PRO A 615 68.96 -65.29 -28.00
N PHE A 616 68.00 -65.56 -28.89
CA PHE A 616 67.90 -64.94 -30.23
C PHE A 616 67.05 -63.66 -30.30
N GLN A 617 66.46 -63.19 -29.19
CA GLN A 617 65.58 -62.00 -29.16
C GLN A 617 66.15 -60.79 -28.39
N CYS A 618 67.44 -60.73 -28.08
CA CYS A 618 68.03 -59.69 -27.23
C CYS A 618 67.81 -58.24 -27.72
N TYR A 619 67.74 -57.98 -29.03
CA TYR A 619 67.40 -56.64 -29.55
C TYR A 619 65.95 -56.20 -29.26
N SER A 620 65.04 -57.16 -29.01
CA SER A 620 63.66 -56.89 -28.60
C SER A 620 63.57 -56.46 -27.14
N LYS A 621 64.54 -56.82 -26.30
CA LYS A 621 64.49 -56.60 -24.84
C LYS A 621 64.75 -55.13 -24.49
N ASP A 622 65.75 -54.51 -25.12
CA ASP A 622 66.05 -53.09 -24.92
C ASP A 622 64.94 -52.17 -25.44
N VAL A 623 64.28 -52.57 -26.55
CA VAL A 623 63.14 -51.84 -27.12
C VAL A 623 61.93 -51.90 -26.20
N ILE A 624 61.61 -53.07 -25.64
CA ILE A 624 60.50 -53.22 -24.67
C ILE A 624 60.77 -52.41 -23.39
N MET A 625 62.01 -52.42 -22.90
CA MET A 625 62.41 -51.66 -21.71
C MET A 625 62.34 -50.14 -21.94
N LEU A 626 62.73 -49.66 -23.12
CA LEU A 626 62.54 -48.27 -23.53
C LEU A 626 61.06 -47.88 -23.64
N CYS A 627 60.21 -48.75 -24.20
CA CYS A 627 58.77 -48.51 -24.31
C CYS A 627 58.09 -48.42 -22.94
N ILE A 628 58.42 -49.31 -21.99
CA ILE A 628 57.86 -49.29 -20.63
C ILE A 628 58.32 -48.03 -19.89
N LYS A 629 59.60 -47.67 -20.01
CA LYS A 629 60.12 -46.44 -19.41
C LYS A 629 59.44 -45.20 -19.97
N GLN A 630 59.30 -45.08 -21.29
CA GLN A 630 58.60 -43.95 -21.93
C GLN A 630 57.12 -43.89 -21.56
N TYR A 631 56.47 -45.04 -21.38
CA TYR A 631 55.09 -45.12 -20.92
C TYR A 631 54.93 -44.59 -19.48
N LEU A 632 55.78 -45.05 -18.55
CA LEU A 632 55.75 -44.60 -17.16
C LEU A 632 56.13 -43.12 -17.01
N GLU A 633 57.15 -42.66 -17.76
CA GLU A 633 57.52 -41.23 -17.80
C GLU A 633 56.36 -40.37 -18.33
N ARG A 634 55.64 -40.83 -19.36
CA ARG A 634 54.47 -40.14 -19.89
C ARG A 634 53.34 -40.08 -18.87
N LEU A 635 53.00 -41.19 -18.21
CA LEU A 635 51.96 -41.21 -17.18
C LEU A 635 52.30 -40.32 -15.98
N PHE A 636 53.55 -40.34 -15.53
CA PHE A 636 54.04 -39.49 -14.46
C PHE A 636 53.95 -38.00 -14.81
N HIS A 637 54.34 -37.62 -16.03
CA HIS A 637 54.17 -36.26 -16.52
C HIS A 637 52.70 -35.84 -16.58
N ILE A 638 51.80 -36.71 -17.06
CA ILE A 638 50.36 -36.42 -17.07
C ILE A 638 49.85 -36.21 -15.64
N MET A 639 50.25 -37.06 -14.68
CA MET A 639 49.80 -36.91 -13.29
C MET A 639 50.29 -35.62 -12.62
N ILE A 640 51.55 -35.22 -12.85
CA ILE A 640 52.08 -33.94 -12.35
C ILE A 640 51.39 -32.75 -13.01
N ASP A 641 51.21 -32.76 -14.34
CA ASP A 641 50.52 -31.67 -15.02
C ASP A 641 49.06 -31.52 -14.54
N THR A 642 48.45 -32.61 -14.06
CA THR A 642 47.09 -32.61 -13.49
C THR A 642 47.02 -32.29 -12.00
N SER A 643 48.12 -32.39 -11.24
CA SER A 643 48.11 -32.08 -9.80
C SER A 643 48.00 -30.57 -9.53
N ASP A 644 48.43 -29.74 -10.49
CA ASP A 644 48.14 -28.30 -10.55
C ASP A 644 46.62 -28.00 -10.44
N TRP A 645 45.75 -28.95 -10.80
CA TRP A 645 44.29 -28.75 -10.82
C TRP A 645 43.60 -29.08 -9.50
N ILE A 646 44.15 -29.95 -8.66
CA ILE A 646 43.55 -30.35 -7.37
C ILE A 646 44.30 -29.71 -6.19
N GLY A 647 45.59 -29.43 -6.34
CA GLY A 647 46.51 -28.97 -5.29
C GLY A 647 47.32 -30.14 -4.72
N ASP A 648 48.49 -29.83 -4.15
CA ASP A 648 49.47 -30.81 -3.65
C ASP A 648 48.80 -31.91 -2.81
N CYS A 649 48.97 -33.16 -3.24
CA CYS A 649 48.42 -34.32 -2.56
C CYS A 649 49.49 -34.97 -1.68
N ALA A 650 49.14 -35.42 -0.47
CA ALA A 650 50.09 -36.15 0.39
C ALA A 650 50.58 -37.48 -0.21
N ALA A 651 49.97 -37.93 -1.31
CA ALA A 651 50.39 -39.10 -2.08
C ALA A 651 51.43 -38.78 -3.19
N GLU A 652 51.73 -37.51 -3.46
CA GLU A 652 52.78 -37.09 -4.42
C GLU A 652 54.19 -37.21 -3.85
N THR A 653 54.32 -37.23 -2.53
CA THR A 653 55.60 -37.38 -1.79
C THR A 653 55.90 -38.84 -1.49
#